data_AF-A0A8J7V476-F1
#
_entry.id   AF-A0A8J7V476-F1
#
_cell.length_a   1.000
_cell.length_b   1.000
_cell.length_c   1.000
_cell.angle_alpha   90.00
_cell.angle_beta   90.00
_cell.angle_gamma   90.00
#
_symmetry.space_group_name_H-M   'P 1'
#
loop_
_entity.id
_entity.type
_entity.pdbx_description
1 polymer ?
#
loop_
_entity_poly.entity_id
_entity_poly.type
_entity_poly.pdbx_seq_one_letter_code
_entity_poly.pdbx_strand_id
1 'polypeptide(L)'
;MAYIGETTPLYGANEAYIAELFEKWQQDPEAVDPGWAAFFETLGDEDDILLGNHYGPSWAPRETKVLGGRNGGARGRDLTLSDALSEPVSGNTPFQQLLDYLRAGGAAPVDADQTRKATLDSIRALMMIRAYRMRGHMAANLDPLGLDGREATEELDPAEYGFTEDDWDHPIFINYYLGLESATLREIVKICRDTYCGSIGVEFLHIQDAEEKSWIQERVESSRNRKDFTNLGRRTILQRLTQADIFETYLDKKYRGTKRFGLDGGESLVPMVEQIFKRGAQLNLEEVVLGMAHRGRLNILANVMQKPYQQIFAEFEGLPASPDSVQGSGDVKYHLGTSADREFDDKTVHLSLTANPSHLECVNTVVLGKVRAKQRQRGDSEREKVMGLLLHGDAAFIGQGVVAETFLLSQLDGYRTGGTIHIVINNQIGFTTAPSKSRSSPYCSDMAKTIDAPVFHVNGDDPEACVHVAKLAIEYRQKFKKDVVIDMWCYRRHGHNEGDEPMFTQPLMYKRIKDHPRTRQIYAGRLEKDGLIEDGAGEKLVKEFEKKLDDEFEVSKSFKPNRADWLEGKWSGLSIAESGARRGDTAVDMDLLKEVGHAISQVPQNFHPNSKIQRQLDAKRKMIDTGEGIDWGTAEALAFGTLLCESTSIRLSGEDSERGTFSQRHSVLIDQENEQRFVPLNSIRMGQAPFEVIDSPLSEFGLLGFEYGYASAEPHALVLWEAQFGDFANGAQVIIDQFISSGEAKWLRMCGLVMLLPHGYEGQGPEHSSARLERYLQNSAEDNWQVCNITQPANYFHALRRQVRRNFRKPLILMTPKSLLRHKKCVSKLSEFGPGTTFHRVLWDNAQLEGGLAPDNRIKRVVLCSGKVYFDLEAERDRRGIEDIYILRLEQLYPFPFYALGQELSRFPNADIVWCQEEPENMGAWQFLDRRIERVLDEIGHKPCRRPNYIGRDAAASPATGIAKRHQQQQEHIVEQALSLKPMQVSVANVKVGGMPALLVDSELPPDDWGGGKAEKGAAVLKSAPATKNNSKQENVAKAGGKKGTAKKASAKKAAAGKTSTKKADGKKSTAKKAAAKTR
;
A
#
# COMPACT_ATOMS: atom_id res chain seq x y z
N MET A 1 -20.80 -24.67 35.18
CA MET A 1 -20.73 -24.84 36.64
C MET A 1 -19.76 -23.80 37.16
N ALA A 2 -20.22 -22.88 37.99
CA ALA A 2 -19.39 -21.83 38.59
C ALA A 2 -18.64 -22.41 39.80
N TYR A 3 -17.32 -22.30 39.81
CA TYR A 3 -16.47 -22.62 40.95
C TYR A 3 -16.20 -21.29 41.68
N ILE A 4 -16.83 -21.12 42.84
CA ILE A 4 -16.59 -20.01 43.76
C ILE A 4 -15.61 -20.56 44.80
N GLY A 5 -14.37 -20.04 44.80
CA GLY A 5 -13.34 -20.46 45.75
C GLY A 5 -11.99 -19.75 45.66
N GLU A 6 -11.86 -18.63 44.94
CA GLU A 6 -10.59 -17.90 44.77
C GLU A 6 -10.75 -16.39 45.06
N THR A 7 -11.32 -16.03 46.21
CA THR A 7 -11.45 -14.61 46.61
C THR A 7 -11.09 -14.36 48.07
N THR A 8 -10.03 -14.99 48.59
CA THR A 8 -9.35 -14.55 49.81
C THR A 8 -7.86 -14.27 49.52
N PRO A 9 -7.26 -13.19 50.06
CA PRO A 9 -5.85 -12.81 49.81
C PRO A 9 -4.80 -13.81 50.32
N LEU A 10 -5.24 -14.90 50.95
CA LEU A 10 -4.42 -15.87 51.68
C LEU A 10 -3.95 -17.05 50.82
N TYR A 11 -4.39 -17.14 49.56
CA TYR A 11 -4.02 -18.23 48.63
C TYR A 11 -2.85 -17.83 47.71
N GLY A 12 -1.79 -18.64 47.64
CA GLY A 12 -0.71 -18.47 46.66
C GLY A 12 0.69 -18.93 47.11
N ALA A 13 1.73 -18.59 46.33
CA ALA A 13 3.10 -19.08 46.52
C ALA A 13 3.77 -18.70 47.87
N ASN A 14 3.16 -17.80 48.65
CA ASN A 14 3.64 -17.34 49.95
C ASN A 14 2.78 -17.83 51.12
N GLU A 15 1.81 -18.70 50.88
CA GLU A 15 0.84 -19.20 51.87
C GLU A 15 1.52 -19.83 53.10
N ALA A 16 2.56 -20.65 52.90
CA ALA A 16 3.33 -21.24 53.99
C ALA A 16 4.08 -20.20 54.85
N TYR A 17 4.54 -19.10 54.24
CA TYR A 17 5.22 -18.02 54.96
C TYR A 17 4.24 -17.19 55.80
N ILE A 18 3.03 -16.95 55.29
CA ILE A 18 1.96 -16.26 56.02
C ILE A 18 1.45 -17.11 57.19
N ALA A 19 1.34 -18.44 57.01
CA ALA A 19 0.99 -19.36 58.08
C ALA A 19 2.03 -19.39 59.22
N GLU A 20 3.34 -19.35 58.90
CA GLU A 20 4.40 -19.26 59.92
C GLU A 20 4.37 -17.92 60.69
N LEU A 21 4.04 -16.81 60.02
CA LEU A 21 3.85 -15.52 60.69
C LEU A 21 2.61 -15.53 61.58
N PHE A 22 1.53 -16.18 61.15
CA PHE A 22 0.32 -16.31 61.95
C PHE A 22 0.54 -17.14 63.21
N GLU A 23 1.29 -18.25 63.13
CA GLU A 23 1.65 -19.05 64.31
C GLU A 23 2.51 -18.27 65.31
N LYS A 24 3.50 -17.49 64.82
CA LYS A 24 4.31 -16.62 65.68
C LYS A 24 3.45 -15.55 66.38
N TRP A 25 2.51 -14.97 65.66
CA TRP A 25 1.56 -14.00 66.21
C TRP A 25 0.61 -14.62 67.25
N GLN A 26 0.13 -15.85 67.05
CA GLN A 26 -0.69 -16.56 68.04
C GLN A 26 0.07 -16.86 69.34
N GLN A 27 1.39 -17.07 69.26
CA GLN A 27 2.24 -17.31 70.44
C GLN A 27 2.62 -15.99 71.14
N ASP A 28 2.93 -14.95 70.38
CA ASP A 28 3.24 -13.61 70.85
C ASP A 28 2.92 -12.57 69.76
N PRO A 29 1.88 -11.74 69.94
CA PRO A 29 1.50 -10.72 68.95
C PRO A 29 2.60 -9.70 68.64
N GLU A 30 3.58 -9.51 69.53
CA GLU A 30 4.73 -8.61 69.31
C GLU A 30 5.87 -9.28 68.52
N ALA A 31 5.81 -10.59 68.27
CA ALA A 31 6.83 -11.34 67.52
C ALA A 31 6.71 -11.18 66.00
N VAL A 32 5.68 -10.47 65.51
CA VAL A 32 5.50 -10.11 64.10
C VAL A 32 5.40 -8.60 63.92
N ASP A 33 5.62 -8.13 62.70
CA ASP A 33 5.49 -6.72 62.37
C ASP A 33 4.05 -6.20 62.68
N PRO A 34 3.89 -4.97 63.19
CA PRO A 34 2.57 -4.42 63.56
C PRO A 34 1.54 -4.43 62.43
N GLY A 35 1.97 -4.35 61.17
CA GLY A 35 1.07 -4.46 60.02
C GLY A 35 0.51 -5.87 59.83
N TRP A 36 1.30 -6.91 60.13
CA TRP A 36 0.85 -8.29 60.15
C TRP A 36 -0.02 -8.59 61.38
N ALA A 37 0.34 -8.06 62.55
CA ALA A 37 -0.48 -8.19 63.76
C ALA A 37 -1.89 -7.60 63.57
N ALA A 38 -1.98 -6.38 63.02
CA ALA A 38 -3.26 -5.74 62.72
C ALA A 38 -4.06 -6.49 61.63
N PHE A 39 -3.39 -7.09 60.65
CA PHE A 39 -4.05 -7.94 59.65
C PHE A 39 -4.62 -9.21 60.27
N PHE A 40 -3.86 -9.89 61.14
CA PHE A 40 -4.29 -11.12 61.80
C PHE A 40 -5.42 -10.89 62.83
N GLU A 41 -5.45 -9.75 63.51
CA GLU A 41 -6.58 -9.35 64.37
C GLU A 41 -7.90 -9.17 63.61
N THR A 42 -7.85 -8.95 62.29
CA THR A 42 -9.05 -8.74 61.45
C THR A 42 -9.60 -10.00 60.79
N LEU A 43 -8.96 -11.16 61.00
CA LEU A 43 -9.40 -12.45 60.46
C LEU A 43 -10.58 -13.03 61.26
N GLY A 44 -11.52 -13.68 60.56
CA GLY A 44 -12.68 -14.36 61.18
C GLY A 44 -12.44 -15.85 61.44
N ASP A 45 -13.35 -16.51 62.16
CA ASP A 45 -13.24 -17.92 62.58
C ASP A 45 -12.94 -18.91 61.44
N GLU A 46 -13.37 -18.64 60.20
CA GLU A 46 -13.09 -19.51 59.04
C GLU A 46 -11.65 -19.37 58.50
N ASP A 47 -11.05 -18.19 58.59
CA ASP A 47 -9.67 -17.91 58.14
C ASP A 47 -8.63 -18.44 59.15
N ASP A 48 -8.99 -18.41 60.43
CA ASP A 48 -8.19 -18.96 61.56
C ASP A 48 -8.02 -20.49 61.43
N ILE A 49 -9.09 -21.19 61.01
CA ILE A 49 -9.09 -22.64 60.74
C ILE A 49 -8.25 -22.99 59.49
N LEU A 50 -8.22 -22.12 58.48
CA LEU A 50 -7.46 -22.33 57.24
C LEU A 50 -5.95 -22.20 57.47
N LEU A 51 -5.51 -21.18 58.22
CA LEU A 51 -4.09 -20.99 58.55
C LEU A 51 -3.59 -22.00 59.59
N GLY A 52 -4.46 -22.44 60.52
CA GLY A 52 -4.14 -23.46 61.53
C GLY A 52 -4.01 -24.90 61.00
N ASN A 53 -4.59 -25.22 59.83
CA ASN A 53 -4.59 -26.58 59.26
C ASN A 53 -3.44 -26.88 58.29
N HIS A 54 -2.48 -25.97 58.10
CA HIS A 54 -1.37 -26.14 57.14
C HIS A 54 -0.27 -27.14 57.56
N TYR A 55 -0.37 -27.71 58.76
CA TYR A 55 0.59 -28.71 59.24
C TYR A 55 -0.11 -30.03 59.56
N GLY A 56 0.35 -31.11 58.92
CA GLY A 56 0.00 -32.48 59.30
C GLY A 56 0.46 -32.82 60.73
N PRO A 57 0.21 -34.07 61.19
CA PRO A 57 0.52 -34.52 62.54
C PRO A 57 1.95 -34.18 62.97
N SER A 58 2.14 -33.83 64.25
CA SER A 58 3.37 -33.30 64.87
C SER A 58 4.65 -34.15 64.71
N TRP A 59 4.56 -35.33 64.10
CA TRP A 59 5.65 -36.29 63.92
C TRP A 59 6.10 -36.46 62.45
N ALA A 60 5.51 -35.75 61.48
CA ALA A 60 5.93 -35.81 60.08
C ALA A 60 7.17 -34.92 59.78
N PRO A 61 8.15 -35.37 58.96
CA PRO A 61 9.30 -34.55 58.58
C PRO A 61 8.88 -33.35 57.72
N ARG A 62 9.39 -32.16 58.04
CA ARG A 62 9.04 -30.90 57.37
C ARG A 62 9.98 -30.62 56.19
N GLU A 63 9.44 -30.47 54.98
CA GLU A 63 10.16 -29.89 53.83
C GLU A 63 9.53 -28.54 53.46
N THR A 64 10.20 -27.43 53.75
CA THR A 64 9.82 -26.11 53.24
C THR A 64 10.57 -25.83 51.92
N LYS A 65 9.83 -25.66 50.82
CA LYS A 65 10.37 -25.12 49.57
C LYS A 65 10.11 -23.61 49.51
N VAL A 66 11.05 -22.83 50.02
CA VAL A 66 11.16 -21.41 49.66
C VAL A 66 12.12 -21.29 48.47
N LEU A 67 11.71 -20.54 47.45
CA LEU A 67 12.47 -20.24 46.24
C LEU A 67 13.86 -19.67 46.59
N GLY A 68 14.92 -20.42 46.27
CA GLY A 68 16.32 -19.98 46.46
C GLY A 68 17.41 -21.06 46.38
N GLY A 69 17.09 -22.37 46.33
CA GLY A 69 18.10 -23.44 46.30
C GLY A 69 18.21 -24.14 44.94
N ARG A 70 19.33 -23.93 44.21
CA ARG A 70 19.71 -24.74 43.03
C ARG A 70 20.26 -26.09 43.48
N ASN A 71 19.79 -27.16 42.83
CA ASN A 71 20.28 -28.53 42.99
C ASN A 71 21.75 -28.71 42.59
N GLY A 72 22.56 -29.23 43.51
CA GLY A 72 23.37 -30.45 43.36
C GLY A 72 24.69 -30.41 42.57
N GLY A 73 25.82 -30.58 43.28
CA GLY A 73 27.08 -31.07 42.70
C GLY A 73 28.37 -30.71 43.45
N ALA A 74 28.69 -31.48 44.50
CA ALA A 74 29.87 -31.48 45.41
C ALA A 74 31.26 -31.14 44.80
N ARG A 75 32.30 -30.62 45.49
CA ARG A 75 32.72 -30.62 46.91
C ARG A 75 33.58 -29.37 47.23
N GLY A 76 33.40 -28.76 48.41
CA GLY A 76 34.41 -27.86 48.99
C GLY A 76 33.96 -27.02 50.19
N ARG A 77 33.77 -27.66 51.36
CA ARG A 77 33.58 -27.08 52.72
C ARG A 77 32.52 -25.96 52.86
N ASP A 78 31.30 -26.37 53.18
CA ASP A 78 30.26 -25.49 53.70
C ASP A 78 30.47 -25.24 55.20
N LEU A 79 30.69 -23.97 55.55
CA LEU A 79 30.45 -23.41 56.87
C LEU A 79 28.94 -23.37 57.10
N THR A 80 28.45 -23.86 58.24
CA THR A 80 27.02 -23.84 58.54
C THR A 80 26.62 -22.47 59.08
N LEU A 81 25.34 -22.09 58.91
CA LEU A 81 24.78 -20.87 59.52
C LEU A 81 24.83 -20.90 61.07
N SER A 82 25.02 -22.09 61.66
CA SER A 82 25.27 -22.27 63.10
C SER A 82 26.71 -21.87 63.49
N ASP A 83 27.68 -21.98 62.57
CA ASP A 83 29.05 -21.50 62.77
C ASP A 83 29.13 -19.96 62.64
N ALA A 84 28.17 -19.34 61.95
CA ALA A 84 28.04 -17.89 61.82
C ALA A 84 27.34 -17.21 63.02
N LEU A 85 26.74 -18.01 63.92
CA LEU A 85 25.97 -17.51 65.08
C LEU A 85 26.57 -17.90 66.44
N SER A 86 27.76 -18.51 66.47
CA SER A 86 28.50 -18.79 67.70
C SER A 86 29.81 -17.99 67.78
N GLU A 87 29.79 -17.03 68.70
CA GLU A 87 30.86 -16.18 69.23
C GLU A 87 31.16 -14.81 68.57
N PRO A 88 31.37 -13.77 69.42
CA PRO A 88 31.31 -12.38 69.02
C PRO A 88 32.70 -11.90 68.59
N VAL A 89 32.88 -11.68 67.29
CA VAL A 89 34.04 -10.93 66.81
C VAL A 89 33.75 -9.45 66.98
N SER A 90 34.26 -8.90 68.08
CA SER A 90 34.40 -7.47 68.32
C SER A 90 35.15 -6.81 67.15
N GLY A 91 34.45 -6.06 66.31
CA GLY A 91 35.09 -5.31 65.23
C GLY A 91 34.11 -4.47 64.43
N ASN A 92 34.20 -3.15 64.62
CA ASN A 92 33.56 -2.07 63.85
C ASN A 92 33.33 -2.42 62.36
N THR A 93 32.17 -2.96 62.00
CA THR A 93 31.74 -3.03 60.59
C THR A 93 30.92 -1.79 60.23
N PRO A 94 30.98 -1.29 58.98
CA PRO A 94 30.14 -0.18 58.52
C PRO A 94 28.63 -0.42 58.72
N PHE A 95 28.22 -1.69 58.71
CA PHE A 95 26.85 -2.11 58.96
C PHE A 95 26.46 -2.02 60.45
N GLN A 96 27.37 -2.35 61.38
CA GLN A 96 27.16 -2.11 62.81
C GLN A 96 27.18 -0.61 63.15
N GLN A 97 28.01 0.19 62.48
CA GLN A 97 27.97 1.65 62.64
C GLN A 97 26.65 2.26 62.13
N LEU A 98 26.09 1.72 61.05
CA LEU A 98 24.77 2.12 60.55
C LEU A 98 23.65 1.67 61.49
N LEU A 99 23.72 0.45 62.02
CA LEU A 99 22.75 -0.06 63.00
C LEU A 99 22.85 0.68 64.33
N ASP A 100 24.05 1.04 64.80
CA ASP A 100 24.25 1.81 66.02
C ASP A 100 23.83 3.27 65.81
N TYR A 101 23.98 3.85 64.62
CA TYR A 101 23.44 5.16 64.25
C TYR A 101 21.90 5.16 64.22
N LEU A 102 21.28 4.09 63.72
CA LEU A 102 19.83 3.91 63.69
C LEU A 102 19.24 3.58 65.08
N ARG A 103 19.99 2.85 65.92
CA ARG A 103 19.58 2.46 67.28
C ARG A 103 19.85 3.55 68.32
N ALA A 104 20.87 4.38 68.14
CA ALA A 104 21.20 5.50 69.01
C ALA A 104 20.32 6.73 68.74
N GLY A 105 18.99 6.57 68.67
CA GLY A 105 18.00 7.62 68.93
C GLY A 105 18.23 9.02 68.32
N GLY A 106 18.86 9.10 67.14
CA GLY A 106 19.29 10.36 66.52
C GLY A 106 18.54 10.76 65.26
N ALA A 107 17.56 9.95 64.81
CA ALA A 107 16.60 10.42 63.83
C ALA A 107 15.41 11.00 64.60
N ALA A 108 15.30 12.33 64.58
CA ALA A 108 14.03 12.98 64.88
C ALA A 108 12.91 12.26 64.10
N PRO A 109 11.69 12.11 64.64
CA PRO A 109 10.59 11.52 63.89
C PRO A 109 10.50 12.24 62.55
N VAL A 110 10.71 11.51 61.46
CA VAL A 110 10.51 12.07 60.12
C VAL A 110 9.05 12.45 60.07
N ASP A 111 8.78 13.74 59.94
CA ASP A 111 7.43 14.28 59.90
C ASP A 111 6.65 13.52 58.82
N ALA A 112 5.54 12.88 59.22
CA ALA A 112 4.72 12.09 58.31
C ALA A 112 4.22 12.96 57.14
N ASP A 113 4.01 14.25 57.39
CA ASP A 113 3.61 15.21 56.36
C ASP A 113 4.77 15.55 55.41
N GLN A 114 6.03 15.61 55.88
CA GLN A 114 7.20 15.76 55.01
C GLN A 114 7.44 14.53 54.13
N THR A 115 7.31 13.32 54.70
CA THR A 115 7.45 12.06 53.94
C THR A 115 6.35 11.95 52.88
N ARG A 116 5.12 12.30 53.25
CA ARG A 116 3.98 12.34 52.34
C ARG A 116 4.18 13.39 51.24
N LYS A 117 4.66 14.59 51.58
CA LYS A 117 4.97 15.64 50.60
C LYS A 117 6.04 15.17 49.62
N ALA A 118 7.17 14.65 50.10
CA ALA A 118 8.23 14.14 49.24
C ALA A 118 7.76 13.01 48.32
N THR A 119 6.93 12.08 48.83
CA THR A 119 6.35 11.01 48.01
C THR A 119 5.40 11.56 46.93
N LEU A 120 4.55 12.52 47.29
CA LEU A 120 3.64 13.17 46.34
C LEU A 120 4.40 13.94 45.26
N ASP A 121 5.44 14.68 45.64
CA ASP A 121 6.28 15.45 44.72
C ASP A 121 7.00 14.52 43.73
N SER A 122 7.52 13.37 44.20
CA SER A 122 8.08 12.33 43.32
C SER A 122 7.04 11.77 42.34
N ILE A 123 5.84 11.38 42.81
CA ILE A 123 4.79 10.83 41.94
C ILE A 123 4.36 11.87 40.88
N ARG A 124 4.16 13.12 41.29
CA ARG A 124 3.79 14.25 40.42
C ARG A 124 4.86 14.53 39.39
N ALA A 125 6.13 14.57 39.80
CA ALA A 125 7.26 14.74 38.89
C ALA A 125 7.34 13.61 37.86
N LEU A 126 7.17 12.35 38.27
CA LEU A 126 7.17 11.20 37.36
C LEU A 126 5.99 11.21 36.38
N MET A 127 4.79 11.62 36.85
CA MET A 127 3.62 11.82 35.99
C MET A 127 3.87 12.91 34.94
N MET A 128 4.45 14.03 35.34
CA MET A 128 4.82 15.11 34.45
C MET A 128 5.87 14.66 33.41
N ILE A 129 6.94 13.96 33.83
CA ILE A 129 7.94 13.40 32.91
C ILE A 129 7.27 12.49 31.86
N ARG A 130 6.32 11.65 32.30
CA ARG A 130 5.55 10.80 31.38
C ARG A 130 4.69 11.63 30.41
N ALA A 131 4.08 12.73 30.86
CA ALA A 131 3.33 13.62 29.99
C ALA A 131 4.22 14.26 28.92
N TYR A 132 5.45 14.67 29.25
CA TYR A 132 6.42 15.15 28.25
C TYR A 132 6.79 14.07 27.22
N ARG A 133 6.99 12.81 27.66
CA ARG A 133 7.23 11.68 26.73
C ARG A 133 6.05 11.43 25.80
N MET A 134 4.83 11.65 26.28
CA MET A 134 3.59 11.37 25.53
C MET A 134 3.18 12.52 24.61
N ARG A 135 3.36 13.77 25.05
CA ARG A 135 2.78 14.96 24.41
C ARG A 135 3.76 16.09 24.18
N GLY A 136 5.02 15.95 24.58
CA GLY A 136 6.04 17.00 24.37
C GLY A 136 6.17 17.40 22.90
N HIS A 137 5.93 16.46 21.97
CA HIS A 137 5.89 16.70 20.54
C HIS A 137 4.82 17.73 20.10
N MET A 138 3.78 17.97 20.89
CA MET A 138 2.76 19.00 20.65
C MET A 138 3.26 20.42 20.98
N ALA A 139 4.27 20.51 21.86
CA ALA A 139 4.92 21.76 22.24
C ALA A 139 6.31 21.93 21.60
N ALA A 140 6.68 21.04 20.66
CA ALA A 140 7.94 21.13 19.95
C ALA A 140 7.96 22.28 18.94
N ASN A 141 9.12 22.91 18.76
CA ASN A 141 9.33 23.98 17.80
C ASN A 141 9.50 23.43 16.37
N LEU A 142 8.41 22.92 15.80
CA LEU A 142 8.40 22.21 14.53
C LEU A 142 8.22 23.13 13.31
N ASP A 143 7.31 24.11 13.39
CA ASP A 143 6.94 24.96 12.27
C ASP A 143 7.98 26.06 12.01
N PRO A 144 8.71 26.03 10.87
CA PRO A 144 9.68 27.07 10.54
C PRO A 144 9.05 28.47 10.37
N LEU A 145 7.76 28.54 10.04
CA LEU A 145 7.05 29.79 9.81
C LEU A 145 6.49 30.40 11.10
N GLY A 146 6.34 29.61 12.18
CA GLY A 146 5.72 30.03 13.43
C GLY A 146 4.25 30.45 13.29
N LEU A 147 3.52 29.83 12.37
CA LEU A 147 2.10 30.04 12.08
C LEU A 147 1.19 29.03 12.79
N ASP A 148 1.76 27.92 13.25
CA ASP A 148 1.06 26.77 13.78
C ASP A 148 0.09 27.09 14.94
N GLY A 149 0.29 28.17 15.69
CA GLY A 149 -0.72 28.73 16.61
C GLY A 149 -1.23 27.78 17.71
N ARG A 150 -0.64 26.57 17.84
CA ARG A 150 -0.95 25.58 18.86
C ARG A 150 -0.52 26.15 20.22
N GLU A 151 -1.48 26.27 21.13
CA GLU A 151 -1.20 26.66 22.51
C GLU A 151 -0.40 25.57 23.22
N ALA A 152 0.40 25.98 24.22
CA ALA A 152 1.09 25.03 25.07
C ALA A 152 0.06 24.10 25.71
N THR A 153 0.32 22.80 25.69
CA THR A 153 -0.59 21.82 26.31
C THR A 153 -0.58 22.01 27.81
N GLU A 154 -1.76 22.22 28.41
CA GLU A 154 -1.94 22.39 29.87
C GLU A 154 -1.25 21.24 30.64
N GLU A 155 -1.31 20.02 30.11
CA GLU A 155 -0.67 18.81 30.69
C GLU A 155 0.87 18.87 30.81
N LEU A 156 1.56 19.86 30.22
CA LEU A 156 3.01 20.06 30.38
C LEU A 156 3.37 21.14 31.40
N ASP A 157 2.39 21.87 31.93
CA ASP A 157 2.57 22.88 32.96
C ASP A 157 2.73 22.21 34.33
N PRO A 158 3.84 22.45 35.07
CA PRO A 158 3.98 21.94 36.43
C PRO A 158 2.83 22.31 37.37
N ALA A 159 2.15 23.44 37.14
CA ALA A 159 1.03 23.89 37.97
C ALA A 159 -0.14 22.88 37.97
N GLU A 160 -0.38 22.17 36.86
CA GLU A 160 -1.44 21.15 36.75
C GLU A 160 -1.16 19.91 37.62
N TYR A 161 0.10 19.70 38.02
CA TYR A 161 0.49 18.63 38.93
C TYR A 161 0.50 19.09 40.39
N GLY A 162 0.15 20.34 40.67
CA GLY A 162 0.11 20.92 42.02
C GLY A 162 1.44 21.46 42.51
N PHE A 163 2.39 21.74 41.61
CA PHE A 163 3.61 22.48 41.95
C PHE A 163 3.36 23.98 41.95
N THR A 164 3.98 24.68 42.89
CA THR A 164 3.93 26.13 43.04
C THR A 164 5.29 26.76 42.73
N GLU A 165 5.36 28.09 42.70
CA GLU A 165 6.63 28.83 42.52
C GLU A 165 7.69 28.43 43.56
N ASP A 166 7.27 28.09 44.78
CA ASP A 166 8.18 27.70 45.86
C ASP A 166 8.83 26.33 45.63
N ASP A 167 8.24 25.44 44.81
CA ASP A 167 8.74 24.07 44.63
C ASP A 167 9.83 23.96 43.54
N TRP A 168 10.15 25.04 42.83
CA TRP A 168 11.00 24.99 41.63
C TRP A 168 12.45 24.54 41.86
N ASP A 169 13.01 24.90 43.01
CA ASP A 169 14.43 24.71 43.34
C ASP A 169 14.63 23.65 44.44
N HIS A 170 13.57 22.95 44.84
CA HIS A 170 13.63 21.87 45.82
C HIS A 170 14.03 20.55 45.14
N PRO A 171 14.95 19.76 45.73
CA PRO A 171 15.30 18.44 45.18
C PRO A 171 14.14 17.45 45.31
N ILE A 172 13.73 16.87 44.18
CA ILE A 172 12.71 15.82 44.10
C ILE A 172 13.40 14.51 43.74
N PHE A 173 13.15 13.44 44.50
CA PHE A 173 13.64 12.10 44.15
C PHE A 173 12.90 11.58 42.92
N ILE A 174 13.63 11.20 41.86
CA ILE A 174 13.05 10.70 40.61
C ILE A 174 13.59 9.32 40.20
N ASN A 175 14.40 8.68 41.05
CA ASN A 175 14.88 7.31 40.85
C ASN A 175 15.50 7.06 39.46
N TYR A 176 16.40 7.95 39.03
CA TYR A 176 17.10 7.86 37.75
C TYR A 176 16.20 7.87 36.50
N TYR A 177 14.94 8.30 36.58
CA TYR A 177 14.03 8.38 35.41
C TYR A 177 14.55 9.25 34.27
N LEU A 178 15.42 10.23 34.59
CA LEU A 178 16.13 11.10 33.65
C LEU A 178 17.66 10.94 33.75
N GLY A 179 18.14 9.82 34.30
CA GLY A 179 19.55 9.58 34.60
C GLY A 179 20.07 10.30 35.85
N LEU A 180 19.18 10.92 36.65
CA LEU A 180 19.50 11.59 37.91
C LEU A 180 18.73 10.96 39.07
N GLU A 181 19.38 10.71 40.21
CA GLU A 181 18.72 10.14 41.39
C GLU A 181 17.63 11.08 41.94
N SER A 182 18.00 12.36 42.08
CA SER A 182 17.12 13.48 42.43
C SER A 182 17.40 14.66 41.52
N ALA A 183 16.38 15.48 41.26
CA ALA A 183 16.48 16.69 40.45
C ALA A 183 15.52 17.77 40.94
N THR A 184 15.87 19.03 40.76
CA THR A 184 14.94 20.15 40.96
C THR A 184 13.88 20.16 39.85
N LEU A 185 12.70 20.72 40.11
CA LEU A 185 11.66 20.87 39.09
C LEU A 185 12.18 21.68 37.89
N ARG A 186 13.04 22.68 38.12
CA ARG A 186 13.75 23.43 37.08
C ARG A 186 14.58 22.54 36.16
N GLU A 187 15.35 21.61 36.72
CA GLU A 187 16.15 20.66 35.95
C GLU A 187 15.28 19.68 35.19
N ILE A 188 14.23 19.14 35.83
CA ILE A 188 13.28 18.20 35.21
C ILE A 188 12.62 18.84 33.98
N VAL A 189 12.00 20.02 34.15
CA VAL A 189 11.33 20.75 33.05
C VAL A 189 12.34 21.10 31.96
N LYS A 190 13.56 21.52 32.31
CA LYS A 190 14.60 21.83 31.33
C LYS A 190 14.99 20.60 30.51
N ILE A 191 15.26 19.46 31.15
CA ILE A 191 15.63 18.21 30.46
C ILE A 191 14.48 17.75 29.55
N CYS A 192 13.25 17.74 30.05
CA CYS A 192 12.08 17.34 29.30
C CYS A 192 11.83 18.25 28.08
N ARG A 193 11.92 19.58 28.25
CA ARG A 193 11.78 20.53 27.13
C ARG A 193 12.91 20.43 26.12
N ASP A 194 14.16 20.31 26.57
CA ASP A 194 15.32 20.15 25.68
C ASP A 194 15.18 18.89 24.81
N THR A 195 14.61 17.82 25.37
CA THR A 195 14.48 16.50 24.75
C THR A 195 13.26 16.37 23.84
N TYR A 196 12.09 16.78 24.33
CA TYR A 196 10.80 16.49 23.67
C TYR A 196 10.13 17.71 23.02
N CYS A 197 10.60 18.93 23.32
CA CYS A 197 9.98 20.18 22.86
C CYS A 197 10.96 21.08 22.07
N GLY A 198 12.12 20.55 21.65
CA GLY A 198 13.08 21.27 20.81
C GLY A 198 12.66 21.31 19.34
N SER A 199 13.64 21.28 18.42
CA SER A 199 13.42 21.17 16.97
C SER A 199 12.88 19.79 16.53
N ILE A 200 12.80 18.82 17.46
CA ILE A 200 12.35 17.45 17.21
C ILE A 200 11.23 17.13 18.20
N GLY A 201 10.11 16.63 17.68
CA GLY A 201 9.04 16.00 18.43
C GLY A 201 9.02 14.49 18.14
N VAL A 202 8.77 13.66 19.15
CA VAL A 202 8.81 12.21 19.01
C VAL A 202 7.48 11.62 19.48
N GLU A 203 6.83 10.83 18.62
CA GLU A 203 5.68 10.00 18.98
C GLU A 203 6.13 8.52 18.98
N PHE A 204 6.17 7.92 20.17
CA PHE A 204 6.62 6.53 20.33
C PHE A 204 5.88 5.76 21.43
N LEU A 205 5.19 6.43 22.35
CA LEU A 205 4.49 5.74 23.44
C LEU A 205 3.24 4.96 23.00
N HIS A 206 2.74 5.17 21.78
CA HIS A 206 1.67 4.35 21.19
C HIS A 206 2.15 2.94 20.81
N ILE A 207 3.46 2.76 20.63
CA ILE A 207 4.07 1.47 20.28
C ILE A 207 3.83 0.47 21.41
N GLN A 208 3.33 -0.72 21.09
CA GLN A 208 3.05 -1.74 22.12
C GLN A 208 4.32 -2.41 22.63
N ASP A 209 5.27 -2.70 21.74
CA ASP A 209 6.53 -3.37 22.07
C ASP A 209 7.40 -2.56 23.05
N ALA A 210 7.78 -3.20 24.17
CA ALA A 210 8.52 -2.56 25.25
C ALA A 210 9.99 -2.31 24.91
N GLU A 211 10.61 -3.16 24.09
CA GLU A 211 12.00 -3.00 23.66
C GLU A 211 12.13 -1.82 22.69
N GLU A 212 11.20 -1.72 21.73
CA GLU A 212 11.12 -0.60 20.79
C GLU A 212 10.96 0.74 21.52
N LYS A 213 10.00 0.82 22.46
CA LYS A 213 9.80 2.02 23.30
C LYS A 213 11.05 2.38 24.09
N SER A 214 11.64 1.41 24.79
CA SER A 214 12.80 1.64 25.65
C SER A 214 14.01 2.06 24.83
N TRP A 215 14.20 1.47 23.65
CA TRP A 215 15.28 1.84 22.74
C TRP A 215 15.13 3.29 22.24
N ILE A 216 13.93 3.69 21.82
CA ILE A 216 13.68 5.08 21.39
C ILE A 216 13.93 6.03 22.56
N GLN A 217 13.37 5.72 23.73
CA GLN A 217 13.52 6.52 24.94
C GLN A 217 15.00 6.69 25.30
N GLU A 218 15.79 5.62 25.35
CA GLU A 218 17.22 5.67 25.66
C GLU A 218 17.98 6.56 24.65
N ARG A 219 17.72 6.39 23.35
CA ARG A 219 18.41 7.17 22.31
C ARG A 219 18.04 8.65 22.33
N VAL A 220 16.80 8.97 22.64
CA VAL A 220 16.29 10.35 22.69
C VAL A 220 16.71 11.04 23.99
N GLU A 221 16.62 10.38 25.14
CA GLU A 221 16.94 10.99 26.44
C GLU A 221 18.44 11.12 26.70
N SER A 222 19.25 10.12 26.30
CA SER A 222 20.70 10.11 26.56
C SER A 222 21.43 11.30 25.93
N SER A 223 20.96 11.78 24.78
CA SER A 223 21.54 12.93 24.09
C SER A 223 20.68 14.19 24.17
N ARG A 224 19.62 14.16 24.99
CA ARG A 224 18.57 15.21 25.04
C ARG A 224 18.06 15.56 23.63
N ASN A 225 17.92 14.54 22.80
CA ASN A 225 17.50 14.58 21.41
C ASN A 225 18.32 15.55 20.53
N ARG A 226 19.60 15.72 20.88
CA ARG A 226 20.55 16.52 20.11
C ARG A 226 21.76 15.65 19.79
N LYS A 227 22.46 16.00 18.73
CA LYS A 227 23.71 15.33 18.38
C LYS A 227 24.83 16.35 18.21
N ASP A 228 25.95 16.06 18.86
CA ASP A 228 27.20 16.76 18.59
C ASP A 228 27.76 16.27 17.25
N PHE A 229 27.65 17.12 16.24
CA PHE A 229 28.27 16.90 14.94
C PHE A 229 29.73 17.36 14.97
N THR A 230 30.59 16.63 14.27
CA THR A 230 31.97 17.10 14.06
C THR A 230 31.95 18.37 13.21
N ASN A 231 32.98 19.21 13.38
CA ASN A 231 33.19 20.42 12.57
C ASN A 231 33.12 20.14 11.06
N LEU A 232 33.69 19.02 10.63
CA LEU A 232 33.59 18.56 9.23
C LEU A 232 32.14 18.23 8.85
N GLY A 233 31.42 17.47 9.68
CA GLY A 233 30.02 17.12 9.43
C GLY A 233 29.13 18.36 9.29
N ARG A 234 29.30 19.35 10.18
CA ARG A 234 28.56 20.62 10.12
C ARG A 234 28.83 21.38 8.82
N ARG A 235 30.09 21.44 8.36
CA ARG A 235 30.48 22.04 7.07
C ARG A 235 29.92 21.27 5.88
N THR A 236 29.92 19.93 5.92
CA THR A 236 29.33 19.09 4.88
C THR A 236 27.82 19.31 4.77
N ILE A 237 27.11 19.44 5.89
CA ILE A 237 25.67 19.78 5.89
C ILE A 237 25.45 21.11 5.15
N LEU A 238 26.23 22.14 5.45
CA LEU A 238 26.13 23.44 4.75
C LEU A 238 26.40 23.30 3.25
N GLN A 239 27.40 22.49 2.87
CA GLN A 239 27.72 22.25 1.46
C GLN A 239 26.55 21.58 0.72
N ARG A 240 25.91 20.57 1.33
CA ARG A 240 24.74 19.89 0.74
C ARG A 240 23.52 20.78 0.65
N LEU A 241 23.24 21.59 1.67
CA LEU A 241 22.20 22.62 1.62
C LEU A 241 22.47 23.63 0.50
N THR A 242 23.73 24.07 0.35
CA THR A 242 24.12 24.99 -0.72
C THR A 242 23.87 24.37 -2.09
N GLN A 243 24.24 23.10 -2.29
CA GLN A 243 23.95 22.41 -3.56
C GLN A 243 22.45 22.30 -3.83
N ALA A 244 21.66 21.96 -2.82
CA ALA A 244 20.21 21.83 -2.93
C ALA A 244 19.53 23.17 -3.27
N ASP A 245 19.85 24.22 -2.52
CA ASP A 245 19.27 25.57 -2.66
C ASP A 245 19.67 26.22 -3.99
N ILE A 246 20.98 26.25 -4.28
CA ILE A 246 21.50 26.97 -5.44
C ILE A 246 21.13 26.27 -6.75
N PHE A 247 21.02 24.94 -6.77
CA PHE A 247 20.53 24.23 -7.96
C PHE A 247 19.11 24.68 -8.38
N GLU A 248 18.19 24.85 -7.42
CA GLU A 248 16.81 25.29 -7.69
C GLU A 248 16.78 26.74 -8.20
N THR A 249 17.49 27.64 -7.52
CA THR A 249 17.56 29.05 -7.94
C THR A 249 18.23 29.22 -9.30
N TYR A 250 19.22 28.39 -9.62
CA TYR A 250 19.88 28.36 -10.92
C TYR A 250 18.92 27.93 -12.03
N LEU A 251 18.14 26.86 -11.82
CA LEU A 251 17.10 26.43 -12.75
C LEU A 251 16.05 27.53 -12.95
N ASP A 252 15.60 28.19 -11.89
CA ASP A 252 14.63 29.30 -11.96
C ASP A 252 15.17 30.47 -12.80
N LYS A 253 16.47 30.80 -12.62
CA LYS A 253 17.14 31.86 -13.38
C LYS A 253 17.27 31.53 -14.86
N LYS A 254 17.67 30.30 -15.21
CA LYS A 254 17.92 29.88 -16.60
C LYS A 254 16.63 29.52 -17.36
N TYR A 255 15.65 28.92 -16.69
CA TYR A 255 14.43 28.37 -17.29
C TYR A 255 13.16 28.99 -16.69
N ARG A 256 13.10 30.33 -16.64
CA ARG A 256 11.97 31.08 -16.07
C ARG A 256 10.61 30.60 -16.58
N GLY A 257 9.68 30.37 -15.66
CA GLY A 257 8.31 29.92 -15.96
C GLY A 257 8.17 28.44 -16.30
N THR A 258 9.28 27.68 -16.31
CA THR A 258 9.23 26.22 -16.50
C THR A 258 8.88 25.55 -15.18
N LYS A 259 7.87 24.67 -15.19
CA LYS A 259 7.47 23.90 -14.01
C LYS A 259 8.58 22.92 -13.62
N ARG A 260 9.09 23.06 -12.40
CA ARG A 260 10.14 22.18 -11.85
C ARG A 260 9.72 21.48 -10.56
N PHE A 261 8.73 22.02 -9.84
CA PHE A 261 8.28 21.53 -8.53
C PHE A 261 9.40 21.53 -7.50
N GLY A 262 10.06 22.69 -7.36
CA GLY A 262 11.32 22.83 -6.62
C GLY A 262 11.24 22.45 -5.14
N LEU A 263 12.40 22.12 -4.57
CA LEU A 263 12.55 21.83 -3.15
C LEU A 263 12.65 23.10 -2.26
N ASP A 264 12.57 24.30 -2.84
CA ASP A 264 12.70 25.58 -2.11
C ASP A 264 11.83 25.62 -0.84
N GLY A 265 12.49 25.73 0.32
CA GLY A 265 11.89 25.67 1.66
C GLY A 265 11.88 24.31 2.34
N GLY A 266 12.46 23.27 1.73
CA GLY A 266 12.61 21.91 2.27
C GLY A 266 13.98 21.30 1.97
N GLU A 267 15.02 22.12 1.82
CA GLU A 267 16.35 21.74 1.35
C GLU A 267 17.06 20.73 2.27
N SER A 268 16.71 20.70 3.55
CA SER A 268 17.23 19.76 4.56
C SER A 268 16.93 18.29 4.24
N LEU A 269 16.02 18.00 3.31
CA LEU A 269 15.80 16.65 2.79
C LEU A 269 17.07 16.03 2.21
N VAL A 270 17.89 16.80 1.49
CA VAL A 270 19.10 16.27 0.83
C VAL A 270 20.13 15.74 1.84
N PRO A 271 20.61 16.52 2.83
CA PRO A 271 21.53 16.00 3.84
C PRO A 271 20.89 14.90 4.71
N MET A 272 19.56 14.95 4.94
CA MET A 272 18.83 13.89 5.67
C MET A 272 18.92 12.55 4.93
N VAL A 273 18.64 12.52 3.62
CA VAL A 273 18.73 11.29 2.81
C VAL A 273 20.17 10.80 2.69
N GLU A 274 21.16 11.69 2.51
CA GLU A 274 22.57 11.28 2.50
C GLU A 274 22.99 10.60 3.81
N GLN A 275 22.48 11.07 4.94
CA GLN A 275 22.78 10.47 6.25
C GLN A 275 22.17 9.07 6.40
N ILE A 276 20.98 8.83 5.87
CA ILE A 276 20.37 7.50 5.84
C ILE A 276 21.28 6.53 5.09
N PHE A 277 21.82 6.92 3.93
CA PHE A 277 22.67 6.05 3.13
C PHE A 277 24.02 5.82 3.79
N LYS A 278 24.66 6.88 4.29
CA LYS A 278 25.94 6.77 4.98
C LYS A 278 25.84 5.84 6.18
N ARG A 279 24.85 6.06 7.06
CA ARG A 279 24.67 5.21 8.24
C ARG A 279 24.18 3.82 7.86
N GLY A 280 23.31 3.70 6.86
CA GLY A 280 22.84 2.43 6.34
C GLY A 280 23.98 1.56 5.83
N ALA A 281 24.91 2.11 5.04
CA ALA A 281 26.09 1.38 4.54
C ALA A 281 26.95 0.83 5.68
N GLN A 282 27.12 1.61 6.75
CA GLN A 282 27.80 1.14 7.98
C GLN A 282 27.05 -0.02 8.66
N LEU A 283 25.73 -0.07 8.49
CA LEU A 283 24.81 -1.10 8.99
C LEU A 283 24.43 -2.14 7.92
N ASN A 284 25.33 -2.40 6.97
CA ASN A 284 25.22 -3.47 5.96
C ASN A 284 24.15 -3.26 4.86
N LEU A 285 23.66 -2.03 4.67
CA LEU A 285 22.81 -1.69 3.54
C LEU A 285 23.64 -1.65 2.24
N GLU A 286 23.20 -2.39 1.23
CA GLU A 286 23.84 -2.48 -0.09
C GLU A 286 23.00 -1.82 -1.18
N GLU A 287 21.68 -1.72 -1.00
CA GLU A 287 20.77 -1.22 -2.02
C GLU A 287 19.54 -0.50 -1.45
N VAL A 288 19.17 0.62 -2.07
CA VAL A 288 17.96 1.38 -1.75
C VAL A 288 17.10 1.56 -2.98
N VAL A 289 15.83 1.16 -2.88
CA VAL A 289 14.82 1.46 -3.90
C VAL A 289 14.00 2.66 -3.42
N LEU A 290 14.04 3.74 -4.21
CA LEU A 290 13.36 4.99 -3.90
C LEU A 290 12.02 5.10 -4.63
N GLY A 291 11.00 5.60 -3.93
CA GLY A 291 9.75 6.10 -4.50
C GLY A 291 9.53 7.53 -4.03
N MET A 292 9.14 8.43 -4.94
CA MET A 292 8.83 9.81 -4.57
C MET A 292 7.86 10.47 -5.53
N ALA A 293 7.14 11.48 -5.02
CA ALA A 293 6.34 12.39 -5.83
C ALA A 293 7.21 13.39 -6.64
N HIS A 294 6.60 14.47 -7.12
CA HIS A 294 7.29 15.51 -7.91
C HIS A 294 8.17 16.45 -7.06
N ARG A 295 7.82 16.69 -5.79
CA ARG A 295 8.44 17.74 -4.96
C ARG A 295 9.92 17.47 -4.74
N GLY A 296 10.77 18.37 -5.25
CA GLY A 296 12.23 18.26 -5.13
C GLY A 296 12.84 17.09 -5.90
N ARG A 297 12.13 16.47 -6.84
CA ARG A 297 12.64 15.28 -7.55
C ARG A 297 13.89 15.57 -8.37
N LEU A 298 13.95 16.71 -9.05
CA LEU A 298 15.14 17.12 -9.79
C LEU A 298 16.34 17.31 -8.84
N ASN A 299 16.08 17.78 -7.62
CA ASN A 299 17.07 17.91 -6.57
C ASN A 299 17.60 16.55 -6.12
N ILE A 300 16.70 15.58 -5.86
CA ILE A 300 17.08 14.19 -5.56
C ILE A 300 17.87 13.58 -6.72
N LEU A 301 17.45 13.78 -7.97
CA LEU A 301 18.19 13.29 -9.14
C LEU A 301 19.61 13.86 -9.20
N ALA A 302 19.78 15.16 -9.03
CA ALA A 302 21.08 15.82 -9.15
C ALA A 302 21.99 15.55 -7.94
N ASN A 303 21.47 15.76 -6.73
CA ASN A 303 22.28 15.83 -5.51
C ASN A 303 22.34 14.49 -4.75
N VAL A 304 21.36 13.61 -4.93
CA VAL A 304 21.32 12.29 -4.28
C VAL A 304 21.68 11.17 -5.26
N MET A 305 21.01 11.09 -6.41
CA MET A 305 21.31 10.08 -7.44
C MET A 305 22.55 10.42 -8.27
N GLN A 306 23.14 11.62 -8.12
CA GLN A 306 24.28 12.10 -8.92
C GLN A 306 24.09 12.03 -10.43
N LYS A 307 22.84 12.22 -10.90
CA LYS A 307 22.57 12.39 -12.33
C LYS A 307 23.35 13.63 -12.81
N PRO A 308 24.15 13.54 -13.89
CA PRO A 308 24.97 14.65 -14.34
C PRO A 308 24.13 15.91 -14.64
N TYR A 309 24.59 17.08 -14.18
CA TYR A 309 23.88 18.36 -14.37
C TYR A 309 23.68 18.66 -15.85
N GLN A 310 24.72 18.47 -16.67
CA GLN A 310 24.64 18.62 -18.12
C GLN A 310 23.52 17.78 -18.77
N GLN A 311 23.24 16.57 -18.27
CA GLN A 311 22.14 15.74 -18.78
C GLN A 311 20.79 16.32 -18.39
N ILE A 312 20.64 16.78 -17.14
CA ILE A 312 19.41 17.43 -16.66
C ILE A 312 19.14 18.70 -17.49
N PHE A 313 20.15 19.53 -17.72
CA PHE A 313 20.02 20.76 -18.52
C PHE A 313 19.67 20.48 -19.99
N ALA A 314 20.28 19.46 -20.60
CA ALA A 314 19.93 19.02 -21.95
C ALA A 314 18.45 18.61 -22.05
N GLU A 315 17.94 17.86 -21.07
CA GLU A 315 16.52 17.52 -20.99
C GLU A 315 15.67 18.81 -20.88
N PHE A 316 16.10 19.81 -20.09
CA PHE A 316 15.44 21.13 -19.98
C PHE A 316 15.28 21.86 -21.33
N GLU A 317 16.28 21.78 -22.22
CA GLU A 317 16.23 22.32 -23.59
C GLU A 317 15.34 21.52 -24.56
N GLY A 318 14.68 20.46 -24.08
CA GLY A 318 13.75 19.65 -24.89
C GLY A 318 14.41 18.54 -25.70
N LEU A 319 15.70 18.26 -25.46
CA LEU A 319 16.36 17.09 -26.01
C LEU A 319 15.76 15.83 -25.35
N PRO A 320 15.43 14.78 -26.14
CA PRO A 320 14.92 13.53 -25.58
C PRO A 320 15.91 12.94 -24.57
N ALA A 321 15.39 12.40 -23.45
CA ALA A 321 16.21 11.73 -22.44
C ALA A 321 16.80 10.39 -22.93
N SER A 322 16.48 9.97 -24.15
CA SER A 322 16.93 8.73 -24.79
C SER A 322 17.36 9.01 -26.23
N PRO A 323 18.25 8.21 -26.83
CA PRO A 323 18.65 8.38 -28.23
C PRO A 323 17.45 8.34 -29.20
N ASP A 324 17.54 9.03 -30.35
CA ASP A 324 16.48 9.10 -31.38
C ASP A 324 16.03 7.72 -31.91
N SER A 325 16.86 6.69 -31.73
CA SER A 325 16.58 5.30 -32.13
C SER A 325 15.64 4.55 -31.16
N VAL A 326 15.22 5.18 -30.06
CA VAL A 326 14.40 4.56 -29.00
C VAL A 326 12.93 4.90 -29.21
N GLN A 327 12.12 3.89 -29.55
CA GLN A 327 10.68 4.02 -29.68
C GLN A 327 10.00 4.02 -28.30
N GLY A 328 9.32 5.11 -27.94
CA GLY A 328 8.50 5.26 -26.74
C GLY A 328 7.84 6.64 -26.72
N SER A 329 6.66 6.78 -26.09
CA SER A 329 5.99 8.08 -25.99
C SER A 329 6.75 9.06 -25.09
N GLY A 330 7.64 8.53 -24.24
CA GLY A 330 8.29 9.26 -23.16
C GLY A 330 7.33 9.61 -22.02
N ASP A 331 7.86 10.26 -21.00
CA ASP A 331 7.11 10.87 -19.91
C ASP A 331 7.81 12.19 -19.51
N VAL A 332 7.15 13.01 -18.70
CA VAL A 332 7.73 14.24 -18.18
C VAL A 332 8.93 13.93 -17.27
N LYS A 333 9.93 14.82 -17.26
CA LYS A 333 11.26 14.63 -16.64
C LYS A 333 11.21 14.19 -15.18
N TYR A 334 10.19 14.63 -14.46
CA TYR A 334 9.96 14.28 -13.05
C TYR A 334 9.19 12.96 -12.84
N HIS A 335 9.04 12.11 -13.86
CA HIS A 335 8.49 10.75 -13.73
C HIS A 335 9.49 9.64 -14.09
N LEU A 336 10.61 9.98 -14.73
CA LEU A 336 11.59 9.00 -15.19
C LEU A 336 12.33 8.37 -13.99
N GLY A 337 12.54 7.06 -14.08
CA GLY A 337 13.38 6.33 -13.14
C GLY A 337 14.87 6.48 -13.46
N THR A 338 15.73 6.29 -12.47
CA THR A 338 17.19 6.31 -12.65
C THR A 338 17.85 5.35 -11.66
N SER A 339 19.04 4.85 -12.00
CA SER A 339 19.86 4.07 -11.09
C SER A 339 21.25 4.68 -11.01
N ALA A 340 21.88 4.58 -9.84
CA ALA A 340 23.22 5.09 -9.60
C ALA A 340 23.90 4.32 -8.47
N ASP A 341 25.20 4.11 -8.57
CA ASP A 341 26.01 3.60 -7.47
C ASP A 341 26.65 4.77 -6.72
N ARG A 342 26.60 4.74 -5.39
CA ARG A 342 27.15 5.76 -4.51
C ARG A 342 28.10 5.14 -3.51
N GLU A 343 29.27 5.74 -3.32
CA GLU A 343 30.26 5.28 -2.36
C GLU A 343 30.18 6.07 -1.05
N PHE A 344 30.18 5.36 0.08
CA PHE A 344 30.16 5.90 1.44
C PHE A 344 31.12 5.09 2.32
N ASP A 345 32.17 5.73 2.84
CA ASP A 345 33.18 5.10 3.71
C ASP A 345 33.69 3.76 3.11
N ASP A 346 34.15 3.78 1.86
CA ASP A 346 34.63 2.64 1.05
C ASP A 346 33.59 1.53 0.77
N LYS A 347 32.30 1.80 1.00
CA LYS A 347 31.19 0.90 0.68
C LYS A 347 30.29 1.48 -0.41
N THR A 348 29.97 0.66 -1.40
CA THR A 348 29.05 1.03 -2.47
C THR A 348 27.61 0.68 -2.09
N VAL A 349 26.71 1.66 -2.23
CA VAL A 349 25.26 1.48 -2.12
C VAL A 349 24.64 1.74 -3.49
N HIS A 350 23.92 0.75 -4.01
CA HIS A 350 23.14 0.89 -5.25
C HIS A 350 21.83 1.64 -4.96
N LEU A 351 21.55 2.70 -5.70
CA LEU A 351 20.32 3.46 -5.61
C LEU A 351 19.48 3.24 -6.86
N SER A 352 18.18 2.97 -6.69
CA SER A 352 17.25 2.85 -7.81
C SER A 352 15.98 3.64 -7.55
N LEU A 353 15.83 4.76 -8.24
CA LEU A 353 14.61 5.57 -8.23
C LEU A 353 13.58 4.98 -9.21
N THR A 354 12.42 4.63 -8.68
CA THR A 354 11.33 4.03 -9.46
C THR A 354 10.61 5.11 -10.27
N ALA A 355 10.23 4.76 -11.50
CA ALA A 355 9.39 5.62 -12.33
C ALA A 355 7.95 5.63 -11.77
N ASN A 356 7.27 6.76 -11.87
CA ASN A 356 5.93 6.89 -11.30
C ASN A 356 5.08 7.88 -12.10
N PRO A 357 3.74 7.67 -12.16
CA PRO A 357 2.83 8.64 -12.74
C PRO A 357 2.58 9.80 -11.76
N SER A 358 1.79 10.78 -12.20
CA SER A 358 1.32 11.89 -11.36
C SER A 358 0.36 11.49 -10.23
N HIS A 359 -0.20 10.27 -10.28
CA HIS A 359 -1.11 9.78 -9.24
C HIS A 359 -0.29 9.56 -7.98
N LEU A 360 -0.49 10.40 -6.97
CA LEU A 360 0.35 10.39 -5.77
C LEU A 360 0.20 9.06 -5.02
N GLU A 361 1.26 8.66 -4.32
CA GLU A 361 1.33 7.47 -3.45
C GLU A 361 1.22 6.10 -4.15
N CYS A 362 0.72 6.00 -5.39
CA CYS A 362 0.56 4.70 -6.06
C CYS A 362 1.88 3.96 -6.35
N VAL A 363 3.02 4.66 -6.34
CA VAL A 363 4.35 4.05 -6.49
C VAL A 363 4.82 3.32 -5.23
N ASN A 364 4.20 3.57 -4.07
CA ASN A 364 4.68 3.07 -2.78
C ASN A 364 4.76 1.54 -2.77
N THR A 365 3.67 0.86 -3.15
CA THR A 365 3.67 -0.62 -3.18
C THR A 365 4.49 -1.20 -4.33
N VAL A 366 4.62 -0.48 -5.46
CA VAL A 366 5.54 -0.84 -6.55
C VAL A 366 6.98 -0.90 -6.06
N VAL A 367 7.39 0.07 -5.23
CA VAL A 367 8.71 0.06 -4.58
C VAL A 367 8.85 -1.12 -3.64
N LEU A 368 7.85 -1.40 -2.79
CA LEU A 368 7.90 -2.55 -1.88
C LEU A 368 8.06 -3.88 -2.63
N GLY A 369 7.31 -4.08 -3.71
CA GLY A 369 7.43 -5.28 -4.55
C GLY A 369 8.82 -5.43 -5.17
N LYS A 370 9.40 -4.32 -5.66
CA LYS A 370 10.76 -4.30 -6.21
C LYS A 370 11.82 -4.57 -5.14
N VAL A 371 11.65 -4.03 -3.93
CA VAL A 371 12.52 -4.35 -2.78
C VAL A 371 12.45 -5.83 -2.46
N ARG A 372 11.24 -6.40 -2.35
CA ARG A 372 11.03 -7.82 -2.04
C ARG A 372 11.71 -8.73 -3.08
N ALA A 373 11.55 -8.44 -4.37
CA ALA A 373 12.23 -9.19 -5.42
C ALA A 373 13.76 -9.12 -5.29
N LYS A 374 14.30 -7.92 -5.02
CA LYS A 374 15.75 -7.70 -4.86
C LYS A 374 16.34 -8.36 -3.60
N GLN A 375 15.57 -8.39 -2.51
CA GLN A 375 15.95 -9.16 -1.31
C GLN A 375 16.13 -10.63 -1.66
N ARG A 376 15.19 -11.21 -2.41
CA ARG A 376 15.31 -12.59 -2.89
C ARG A 376 16.51 -12.79 -3.81
N GLN A 377 16.75 -11.87 -4.74
CA GLN A 377 17.91 -11.93 -5.66
C GLN A 377 19.25 -11.94 -4.92
N ARG A 378 19.33 -11.25 -3.77
CA ARG A 378 20.55 -11.16 -2.95
C ARG A 378 20.64 -12.20 -1.83
N GLY A 379 19.61 -13.04 -1.66
CA GLY A 379 19.52 -13.93 -0.50
C GLY A 379 19.42 -13.19 0.84
N ASP A 380 18.83 -11.98 0.85
CA ASP A 380 18.68 -11.10 2.00
C ASP A 380 17.49 -11.53 2.88
N SER A 381 17.60 -12.71 3.51
CA SER A 381 16.57 -13.25 4.41
C SER A 381 16.35 -12.38 5.64
N GLU A 382 17.43 -11.79 6.15
CA GLU A 382 17.42 -10.87 7.29
C GLU A 382 16.89 -9.48 6.91
N ARG A 383 16.78 -9.16 5.62
CA ARG A 383 16.23 -7.91 5.08
C ARG A 383 17.03 -6.66 5.49
N GLU A 384 18.34 -6.82 5.64
CA GLU A 384 19.26 -5.75 6.05
C GLU A 384 19.93 -5.04 4.89
N LYS A 385 20.04 -5.72 3.75
CA LYS A 385 20.84 -5.27 2.60
C LYS A 385 20.04 -4.44 1.61
N VAL A 386 18.75 -4.72 1.45
CA VAL A 386 17.86 -3.97 0.54
C VAL A 386 16.73 -3.30 1.32
N MET A 387 16.53 -2.01 1.08
CA MET A 387 15.53 -1.20 1.76
C MET A 387 14.70 -0.34 0.79
N GLY A 388 13.44 -0.08 1.15
CA GLY A 388 12.62 0.95 0.53
C GLY A 388 12.79 2.31 1.23
N LEU A 389 12.88 3.38 0.44
CA LEU A 389 12.80 4.77 0.92
C LEU A 389 11.68 5.50 0.16
N LEU A 390 10.65 5.92 0.87
CA LEU A 390 9.48 6.58 0.29
C LEU A 390 9.39 8.04 0.71
N LEU A 391 9.27 8.94 -0.26
CA LEU A 391 9.15 10.39 -0.04
C LEU A 391 7.75 10.86 -0.43
N HIS A 392 7.05 11.46 0.54
CA HIS A 392 5.62 11.78 0.46
C HIS A 392 5.37 13.29 0.54
N GLY A 393 4.21 13.73 0.07
CA GLY A 393 3.66 15.05 0.40
C GLY A 393 2.65 14.95 1.55
N ASP A 394 2.58 15.95 2.42
CA ASP A 394 1.73 15.94 3.62
C ASP A 394 0.25 15.64 3.34
N ALA A 395 -0.33 16.31 2.34
CA ALA A 395 -1.74 16.11 2.01
C ALA A 395 -2.03 14.74 1.37
N ALA A 396 -1.08 14.19 0.61
CA ALA A 396 -1.26 12.92 -0.08
C ALA A 396 -1.05 11.73 0.86
N PHE A 397 -0.07 11.83 1.77
CA PHE A 397 0.28 10.76 2.70
C PHE A 397 -0.90 10.32 3.57
N ILE A 398 -1.66 11.28 4.09
CA ILE A 398 -2.85 11.00 4.92
C ILE A 398 -4.14 10.81 4.09
N GLY A 399 -4.17 11.35 2.87
CA GLY A 399 -5.38 11.43 2.05
C GLY A 399 -5.57 10.32 1.02
N GLN A 400 -4.52 9.55 0.70
CA GLN A 400 -4.61 8.46 -0.29
C GLN A 400 -4.66 7.09 0.41
N GLY A 401 -5.73 6.32 0.16
CA GLY A 401 -5.94 5.00 0.78
C GLY A 401 -4.82 3.99 0.54
N VAL A 402 -4.11 4.09 -0.58
CA VAL A 402 -2.96 3.22 -0.91
C VAL A 402 -1.80 3.36 0.10
N VAL A 403 -1.71 4.44 0.86
CA VAL A 403 -0.72 4.57 1.95
C VAL A 403 -1.06 3.63 3.10
N ALA A 404 -2.34 3.54 3.49
CA ALA A 404 -2.79 2.58 4.48
C ALA A 404 -2.56 1.14 4.00
N GLU A 405 -2.86 0.85 2.73
CA GLU A 405 -2.56 -0.46 2.12
C GLU A 405 -1.05 -0.75 2.07
N THR A 406 -0.20 0.28 1.88
CA THR A 406 1.26 0.12 1.95
C THR A 406 1.69 -0.32 3.36
N PHE A 407 1.18 0.33 4.40
CA PHE A 407 1.47 -0.03 5.79
C PHE A 407 0.94 -1.43 6.15
N LEU A 408 -0.24 -1.81 5.66
CA LEU A 408 -0.79 -3.16 5.83
C LEU A 408 0.19 -4.25 5.36
N LEU A 409 0.91 -4.01 4.27
CA LEU A 409 1.87 -4.98 3.70
C LEU A 409 3.21 -5.03 4.43
N SER A 410 3.51 -4.11 5.35
CA SER A 410 4.84 -3.91 5.95
C SER A 410 5.39 -5.14 6.69
N GLN A 411 4.52 -5.89 7.38
CA GLN A 411 4.91 -7.02 8.25
C GLN A 411 4.34 -8.39 7.83
N LEU A 412 3.48 -8.45 6.81
CA LEU A 412 2.90 -9.71 6.33
C LEU A 412 3.93 -10.60 5.63
N ASP A 413 3.99 -11.89 5.92
CA ASP A 413 5.09 -12.77 5.49
C ASP A 413 5.41 -12.76 3.99
N GLY A 414 4.38 -12.78 3.15
CA GLY A 414 4.51 -12.75 1.68
C GLY A 414 4.94 -11.40 1.09
N TYR A 415 4.95 -10.34 1.90
CA TYR A 415 5.12 -8.95 1.44
C TYR A 415 6.17 -8.15 2.22
N ARG A 416 6.49 -8.56 3.45
CA ARG A 416 7.38 -7.83 4.36
C ARG A 416 8.77 -7.62 3.77
N THR A 417 9.20 -6.36 3.80
CA THR A 417 10.49 -5.88 3.29
C THR A 417 11.46 -5.48 4.40
N GLY A 418 11.12 -5.77 5.67
CA GLY A 418 11.99 -5.50 6.82
C GLY A 418 12.03 -4.03 7.21
N GLY A 419 10.91 -3.33 7.06
CA GLY A 419 10.77 -1.93 7.40
C GLY A 419 11.13 -0.99 6.24
N THR A 420 10.29 0.00 6.03
CA THR A 420 10.46 1.10 5.07
C THR A 420 10.69 2.41 5.82
N ILE A 421 11.63 3.23 5.34
CA ILE A 421 11.77 4.61 5.84
C ILE A 421 10.87 5.51 5.02
N HIS A 422 9.98 6.22 5.71
CA HIS A 422 9.07 7.20 5.11
C HIS A 422 9.53 8.60 5.50
N ILE A 423 9.66 9.50 4.53
CA ILE A 423 9.90 10.93 4.78
C ILE A 423 8.74 11.72 4.19
N VAL A 424 8.00 12.41 5.03
CA VAL A 424 6.95 13.33 4.60
C VAL A 424 7.55 14.73 4.46
N ILE A 425 7.51 15.28 3.24
CA ILE A 425 7.93 16.65 2.94
C ILE A 425 6.75 17.57 3.30
N ASN A 426 6.57 17.79 4.60
CA ASN A 426 5.43 18.50 5.15
C ASN A 426 5.61 20.00 5.03
N ASN A 427 5.30 20.49 3.83
CA ASN A 427 5.35 21.91 3.49
C ASN A 427 4.07 22.65 3.91
N GLN A 428 3.21 22.00 4.70
CA GLN A 428 2.02 22.56 5.32
C GLN A 428 0.96 23.04 4.31
N ILE A 429 0.95 22.53 3.07
CA ILE A 429 -0.02 22.91 2.05
C ILE A 429 -0.12 21.87 0.91
N GLY A 430 -1.34 21.40 0.63
CA GLY A 430 -1.65 20.56 -0.53
C GLY A 430 -2.26 21.37 -1.68
N PHE A 431 -1.46 21.70 -2.70
CA PHE A 431 -1.85 22.66 -3.75
C PHE A 431 -2.24 24.02 -3.15
N THR A 432 -3.53 24.28 -2.94
CA THR A 432 -4.11 25.49 -2.30
C THR A 432 -4.77 25.18 -0.95
N THR A 433 -4.83 23.90 -0.57
CA THR A 433 -5.57 23.40 0.59
C THR A 433 -4.68 23.40 1.82
N ALA A 434 -5.12 24.07 2.88
CA ALA A 434 -4.44 24.10 4.17
C ALA A 434 -4.64 22.78 4.95
N PRO A 435 -3.73 22.44 5.89
CA PRO A 435 -3.79 21.26 6.76
C PRO A 435 -5.16 20.98 7.39
N SER A 436 -5.81 22.02 7.94
CA SER A 436 -7.13 21.92 8.58
C SER A 436 -8.27 21.51 7.65
N LYS A 437 -8.02 21.49 6.33
CA LYS A 437 -8.95 21.07 5.29
C LYS A 437 -8.50 19.80 4.57
N SER A 438 -7.29 19.30 4.82
CA SER A 438 -6.76 18.10 4.16
C SER A 438 -6.81 16.85 5.05
N ARG A 439 -6.95 17.01 6.37
CA ARG A 439 -6.97 15.88 7.33
C ARG A 439 -7.81 16.16 8.57
N SER A 440 -8.13 15.10 9.30
CA SER A 440 -8.93 15.12 10.54
C SER A 440 -8.11 14.85 11.81
N SER A 441 -6.79 14.80 11.70
CA SER A 441 -5.86 14.53 12.79
C SER A 441 -4.77 15.62 12.86
N PRO A 442 -4.07 15.78 14.00
CA PRO A 442 -3.07 16.83 14.17
C PRO A 442 -1.93 16.74 13.13
N TYR A 443 -1.44 15.53 12.88
CA TYR A 443 -0.28 15.30 12.02
C TYR A 443 -0.67 14.58 10.73
N CYS A 444 0.02 14.89 9.64
CA CYS A 444 -0.14 14.12 8.41
C CYS A 444 0.39 12.68 8.57
N SER A 445 1.32 12.46 9.49
CA SER A 445 1.94 11.16 9.78
C SER A 445 1.08 10.20 10.61
N ASP A 446 -0.11 10.62 11.08
CA ASP A 446 -0.96 9.80 11.97
C ASP A 446 -1.37 8.45 11.37
N MET A 447 -1.33 8.31 10.03
CA MET A 447 -1.55 7.02 9.36
C MET A 447 -0.56 5.94 9.82
N ALA A 448 0.65 6.32 10.21
CA ALA A 448 1.71 5.40 10.66
C ALA A 448 1.35 4.68 11.97
N LYS A 449 0.45 5.26 12.78
CA LYS A 449 0.00 4.68 14.06
C LYS A 449 -0.82 3.41 13.87
N THR A 450 -1.33 3.15 12.66
CA THR A 450 -2.08 1.92 12.33
C THR A 450 -1.23 0.65 12.47
N ILE A 451 0.10 0.76 12.40
CA ILE A 451 1.04 -0.35 12.51
C ILE A 451 2.06 -0.14 13.64
N ASP A 452 1.78 0.75 14.59
CA ASP A 452 2.69 1.11 15.67
C ASP A 452 4.08 1.58 15.18
N ALA A 453 4.15 2.28 14.04
CA ALA A 453 5.42 2.85 13.59
C ALA A 453 5.78 4.12 14.42
N PRO A 454 7.04 4.30 14.83
CA PRO A 454 7.48 5.55 15.45
C PRO A 454 7.44 6.70 14.45
N VAL A 455 7.11 7.88 14.96
CA VAL A 455 7.08 9.11 14.18
C VAL A 455 8.03 10.12 14.81
N PHE A 456 8.92 10.66 13.98
CA PHE A 456 9.78 11.76 14.36
C PHE A 456 9.40 13.00 13.55
N HIS A 457 8.85 14.00 14.21
CA HIS A 457 8.62 15.31 13.61
C HIS A 457 9.87 16.16 13.76
N VAL A 458 10.30 16.83 12.70
CA VAL A 458 11.52 17.64 12.73
C VAL A 458 11.36 18.93 11.97
N ASN A 459 11.88 20.02 12.53
CA ASN A 459 11.92 21.33 11.91
C ASN A 459 12.93 21.35 10.75
N GLY A 460 12.45 21.61 9.54
CA GLY A 460 13.24 21.65 8.31
C GLY A 460 14.27 22.78 8.27
N ASP A 461 14.11 23.84 9.07
CA ASP A 461 15.11 24.91 9.24
C ASP A 461 16.22 24.56 10.24
N ASP A 462 16.17 23.37 10.87
CA ASP A 462 17.27 22.80 11.66
C ASP A 462 17.87 21.56 10.96
N PRO A 463 18.83 21.78 10.03
CA PRO A 463 19.47 20.69 9.29
C PRO A 463 20.22 19.68 10.17
N GLU A 464 20.79 20.11 11.29
CA GLU A 464 21.48 19.22 12.23
C GLU A 464 20.47 18.26 12.89
N ALA A 465 19.32 18.78 13.33
CA ALA A 465 18.22 17.96 13.81
C ALA A 465 17.73 16.98 12.73
N CYS A 466 17.46 17.45 11.51
CA CYS A 466 17.05 16.62 10.38
C CYS A 466 17.98 15.42 10.14
N VAL A 467 19.30 15.67 10.14
CA VAL A 467 20.33 14.63 9.98
C VAL A 467 20.37 13.70 11.20
N HIS A 468 20.19 14.21 12.42
CA HIS A 468 20.11 13.40 13.62
C HIS A 468 18.94 12.41 13.57
N VAL A 469 17.76 12.86 13.19
CA VAL A 469 16.56 12.02 13.09
C VAL A 469 16.71 10.98 11.98
N ALA A 470 17.26 11.35 10.81
CA ALA A 470 17.59 10.39 9.75
C ALA A 470 18.49 9.25 10.25
N LYS A 471 19.48 9.58 11.08
CA LYS A 471 20.35 8.58 11.70
C LYS A 471 19.56 7.65 12.64
N LEU A 472 18.67 8.19 13.47
CA LEU A 472 17.85 7.39 14.38
C LEU A 472 16.90 6.46 13.60
N ALA A 473 16.27 6.97 12.55
CA ALA A 473 15.33 6.21 11.73
C ALA A 473 15.98 4.97 11.07
N ILE A 474 17.15 5.13 10.44
CA ILE A 474 17.85 3.96 9.85
C ILE A 474 18.34 2.98 10.90
N GLU A 475 18.77 3.45 12.08
CA GLU A 475 19.14 2.55 13.18
C GLU A 475 17.94 1.78 13.74
N TYR A 476 16.78 2.43 13.86
CA TYR A 476 15.53 1.78 14.25
C TYR A 476 15.11 0.72 13.24
N ARG A 477 15.06 1.08 11.94
CA ARG A 477 14.71 0.16 10.86
C ARG A 477 15.64 -1.04 10.83
N GLN A 478 16.96 -0.83 10.91
CA GLN A 478 17.92 -1.92 10.93
C GLN A 478 17.79 -2.80 12.17
N LYS A 479 17.46 -2.24 13.34
CA LYS A 479 17.30 -3.04 14.56
C LYS A 479 16.00 -3.87 14.54
N PHE A 480 14.87 -3.22 14.28
CA PHE A 480 13.55 -3.80 14.51
C PHE A 480 12.85 -4.30 13.25
N LYS A 481 13.39 -4.00 12.06
CA LYS A 481 12.82 -4.41 10.77
C LYS A 481 11.37 -3.94 10.56
N LYS A 482 11.06 -2.76 11.11
CA LYS A 482 9.76 -2.09 11.06
C LYS A 482 9.86 -0.73 10.38
N ASP A 483 8.72 -0.28 9.87
CA ASP A 483 8.59 1.03 9.23
C ASP A 483 8.83 2.15 10.26
N VAL A 484 9.33 3.29 9.78
CA VAL A 484 9.58 4.49 10.57
C VAL A 484 9.27 5.73 9.74
N VAL A 485 8.64 6.72 10.35
CA VAL A 485 8.22 7.95 9.67
C VAL A 485 8.98 9.16 10.20
N ILE A 486 9.53 9.94 9.27
CA ILE A 486 10.08 11.28 9.52
C ILE A 486 9.12 12.30 8.92
N ASP A 487 8.49 13.11 9.75
CA ASP A 487 7.64 14.22 9.34
C ASP A 487 8.49 15.51 9.33
N MET A 488 9.02 15.89 8.17
CA MET A 488 9.88 17.07 8.03
C MET A 488 9.02 18.31 7.79
N TRP A 489 8.79 19.09 8.85
CA TRP A 489 8.05 20.34 8.82
C TRP A 489 8.86 21.40 8.07
N CYS A 490 8.35 21.85 6.95
CA CYS A 490 9.01 22.76 6.05
C CYS A 490 7.99 23.73 5.46
N TYR A 491 8.34 24.44 4.38
CA TYR A 491 7.39 25.29 3.66
C TYR A 491 7.60 25.18 2.15
N ARG A 492 6.75 25.85 1.37
CA ARG A 492 6.89 25.95 -0.09
C ARG A 492 7.10 27.39 -0.49
N ARG A 493 8.32 27.74 -0.92
CA ARG A 493 8.70 29.11 -1.26
C ARG A 493 7.81 29.73 -2.34
N HIS A 494 7.48 28.94 -3.35
CA HIS A 494 6.69 29.34 -4.52
C HIS A 494 5.25 28.78 -4.48
N GLY A 495 4.44 29.07 -5.50
CA GLY A 495 3.14 28.41 -5.71
C GLY A 495 3.27 26.88 -5.89
N HIS A 496 2.16 26.18 -6.14
CA HIS A 496 2.23 24.71 -6.32
C HIS A 496 3.13 24.31 -7.49
N ASN A 497 3.09 25.12 -8.53
CA ASN A 497 4.13 25.22 -9.54
C ASN A 497 4.57 26.68 -9.62
N GLU A 498 5.67 26.95 -10.32
CA GLU A 498 6.31 28.26 -10.23
C GLU A 498 5.62 29.37 -11.02
N GLY A 499 4.60 29.04 -11.81
CA GLY A 499 3.69 30.00 -12.43
C GLY A 499 2.38 30.23 -11.67
N ASP A 500 2.16 29.55 -10.54
CA ASP A 500 0.95 29.66 -9.73
C ASP A 500 1.07 30.78 -8.68
N GLU A 501 -0.01 31.51 -8.42
CA GLU A 501 -0.07 32.63 -7.46
C GLU A 501 -0.71 32.17 -6.14
N PRO A 502 0.08 31.80 -5.12
CA PRO A 502 -0.44 31.19 -3.91
C PRO A 502 -1.14 32.19 -2.97
N MET A 503 -0.87 33.50 -3.08
CA MET A 503 -1.50 34.50 -2.22
C MET A 503 -3.01 34.61 -2.43
N PHE A 504 -3.54 34.10 -3.54
CA PHE A 504 -4.99 34.01 -3.77
C PHE A 504 -5.72 33.15 -2.73
N THR A 505 -5.04 32.18 -2.13
CA THR A 505 -5.65 31.25 -1.16
C THR A 505 -4.96 31.24 0.19
N GLN A 506 -3.64 31.50 0.26
CA GLN A 506 -2.86 31.45 1.50
C GLN A 506 -2.05 32.74 1.76
N PRO A 507 -2.70 33.92 1.84
CA PRO A 507 -2.00 35.20 1.90
C PRO A 507 -1.16 35.42 3.17
N LEU A 508 -1.57 34.89 4.32
CA LEU A 508 -0.82 35.04 5.57
C LEU A 508 0.46 34.20 5.56
N MET A 509 0.34 32.93 5.15
CA MET A 509 1.47 32.01 4.99
C MET A 509 2.52 32.58 4.04
N TYR A 510 2.10 33.06 2.87
CA TYR A 510 3.04 33.56 1.87
C TYR A 510 3.62 34.95 2.19
N LYS A 511 2.94 35.78 3.00
CA LYS A 511 3.58 36.96 3.61
C LYS A 511 4.72 36.56 4.53
N ARG A 512 4.50 35.55 5.38
CA ARG A 512 5.53 35.04 6.30
C ARG A 512 6.71 34.44 5.52
N ILE A 513 6.44 33.61 4.52
CA ILE A 513 7.46 32.99 3.64
C ILE A 513 8.26 34.05 2.90
N LYS A 514 7.65 35.16 2.46
CA LYS A 514 8.36 36.22 1.74
C LYS A 514 9.47 36.85 2.59
N ASP A 515 9.23 37.03 3.88
CA ASP A 515 10.16 37.65 4.82
C ASP A 515 11.07 36.62 5.53
N HIS A 516 10.85 35.32 5.27
CA HIS A 516 11.58 34.24 5.91
C HIS A 516 12.86 33.89 5.14
N PRO A 517 14.06 33.92 5.77
CA PRO A 517 15.31 33.56 5.10
C PRO A 517 15.31 32.12 4.59
N ARG A 518 16.22 31.79 3.66
CA ARG A 518 16.38 30.41 3.18
C ARG A 518 17.08 29.57 4.24
N THR A 519 16.74 28.28 4.32
CA THR A 519 17.34 27.30 5.24
C THR A 519 18.87 27.34 5.24
N ARG A 520 19.48 27.42 4.04
CA ARG A 520 20.94 27.55 3.88
C ARG A 520 21.49 28.81 4.55
N GLN A 521 20.81 29.95 4.40
CA GLN A 521 21.24 31.23 4.99
C GLN A 521 21.18 31.17 6.52
N ILE A 522 20.10 30.60 7.07
CA ILE A 522 19.94 30.41 8.52
C ILE A 522 21.11 29.58 9.07
N TYR A 523 21.40 28.45 8.42
CA TYR A 523 22.45 27.55 8.88
C TYR A 523 23.85 28.12 8.70
N ALA A 524 24.14 28.79 7.57
CA ALA A 524 25.41 29.47 7.35
C ALA A 524 25.68 30.53 8.42
N GLY A 525 24.69 31.39 8.71
CA GLY A 525 24.83 32.42 9.75
C GLY A 525 25.00 31.83 11.15
N ARG A 526 24.40 30.67 11.43
CA ARG A 526 24.66 29.93 12.68
C ARG A 526 26.11 29.45 12.75
N LEU A 527 26.66 28.88 11.67
CA LEU A 527 28.05 28.41 11.65
C LEU A 527 29.07 29.57 11.77
N GLU A 528 28.76 30.73 11.18
CA GLU A 528 29.56 31.97 11.33
C GLU A 528 29.53 32.46 12.79
N LYS A 529 28.33 32.54 13.39
CA LYS A 529 28.16 32.93 14.80
C LYS A 529 28.89 31.99 15.77
N ASP A 530 28.91 30.70 15.46
CA ASP A 530 29.64 29.69 16.24
C ASP A 530 31.16 29.73 16.02
N GLY A 531 31.66 30.59 15.10
CA GLY A 531 33.07 30.69 14.74
C GLY A 531 33.61 29.48 13.96
N LEU A 532 32.73 28.62 13.43
CA LEU A 532 33.12 27.42 12.70
C LEU A 532 33.57 27.74 11.27
N ILE A 533 32.98 28.77 10.66
CA ILE A 533 33.38 29.30 9.36
C ILE A 533 33.59 30.81 9.47
N GLU A 534 34.43 31.36 8.61
CA GLU A 534 34.67 32.81 8.55
C GLU A 534 33.44 33.54 8.00
N ASP A 535 33.22 34.78 8.44
CA ASP A 535 32.16 35.64 7.92
C ASP A 535 32.24 35.75 6.38
N GLY A 536 31.14 35.42 5.71
CA GLY A 536 31.05 35.45 4.24
C GLY A 536 31.57 34.20 3.54
N ALA A 537 32.11 33.22 4.26
CA ALA A 537 32.48 31.92 3.69
C ALA A 537 31.26 31.19 3.11
N GLY A 538 30.08 31.36 3.70
CA GLY A 538 28.82 30.81 3.18
C GLY A 538 28.47 31.35 1.79
N GLU A 539 28.69 32.64 1.52
CA GLU A 539 28.45 33.25 0.20
C GLU A 539 29.53 32.89 -0.83
N LYS A 540 30.76 32.62 -0.37
CA LYS A 540 31.81 32.10 -1.25
C LYS A 540 31.42 30.73 -1.84
N LEU A 541 30.88 29.83 -1.01
CA LEU A 541 30.39 28.52 -1.46
C LEU A 541 29.30 28.63 -2.54
N VAL A 542 28.40 29.61 -2.41
CA VAL A 542 27.37 29.90 -3.41
C VAL A 542 28.01 30.24 -4.75
N LYS A 543 28.91 31.23 -4.78
CA LYS A 543 29.56 31.69 -6.01
C LYS A 543 30.36 30.57 -6.70
N GLU A 544 31.06 29.75 -5.91
CA GLU A 544 31.82 28.61 -6.42
C GLU A 544 30.91 27.57 -7.08
N PHE A 545 29.76 27.29 -6.48
CA PHE A 545 28.81 26.32 -7.03
C PHE A 545 28.03 26.86 -8.23
N GLU A 546 27.63 28.14 -8.22
CA GLU A 546 27.03 28.79 -9.40
C GLU A 546 27.97 28.71 -10.61
N LYS A 547 29.27 29.00 -10.41
CA LYS A 547 30.27 28.87 -11.47
C LYS A 547 30.31 27.45 -12.02
N LYS A 548 30.28 26.43 -11.15
CA LYS A 548 30.23 25.03 -11.58
C LYS A 548 28.98 24.75 -12.44
N LEU A 549 27.82 25.24 -12.05
CA LEU A 549 26.58 25.04 -12.83
C LEU A 549 26.63 25.76 -14.18
N ASP A 550 27.25 26.95 -14.26
CA ASP A 550 27.51 27.63 -15.54
C ASP A 550 28.44 26.81 -16.45
N ASP A 551 29.52 26.25 -15.90
CA ASP A 551 30.43 25.38 -16.65
C ASP A 551 29.69 24.13 -17.20
N GLU A 552 28.88 23.46 -16.37
CA GLU A 552 28.05 22.30 -16.77
C GLU A 552 26.95 22.64 -17.79
N PHE A 553 26.35 23.83 -17.67
CA PHE A 553 25.34 24.33 -18.60
C PHE A 553 25.93 24.54 -20.00
N GLU A 554 27.14 25.07 -20.12
CA GLU A 554 27.79 25.21 -21.42
C GLU A 554 28.09 23.84 -22.07
N VAL A 555 28.50 22.83 -21.29
CA VAL A 555 28.71 21.47 -21.80
C VAL A 555 27.40 20.84 -22.29
N SER A 556 26.29 21.09 -21.59
CA SER A 556 24.96 20.53 -21.90
C SER A 556 24.48 20.80 -23.33
N LYS A 557 24.87 21.94 -23.92
CA LYS A 557 24.50 22.33 -25.29
C LYS A 557 25.03 21.36 -26.37
N SER A 558 26.07 20.61 -26.03
CA SER A 558 26.70 19.60 -26.90
C SER A 558 26.47 18.17 -26.42
N PHE A 559 25.70 17.98 -25.34
CA PHE A 559 25.44 16.67 -24.77
C PHE A 559 24.59 15.82 -25.71
N LYS A 560 25.03 14.59 -25.96
CA LYS A 560 24.23 13.57 -26.64
C LYS A 560 23.91 12.48 -25.62
N PRO A 561 22.63 12.05 -25.51
CA PRO A 561 22.29 10.91 -24.68
C PRO A 561 23.09 9.69 -25.15
N ASN A 562 23.88 9.10 -24.24
CA ASN A 562 24.47 7.79 -24.50
C ASN A 562 23.40 6.70 -24.40
N ARG A 563 23.76 5.48 -24.84
CA ARG A 563 22.91 4.27 -24.88
C ARG A 563 21.89 4.26 -23.73
N ALA A 564 20.64 4.01 -24.09
CA ALA A 564 19.62 3.86 -23.10
C ALA A 564 19.67 2.42 -22.55
N ASP A 565 19.88 2.37 -21.24
CA ASP A 565 20.30 1.20 -20.46
C ASP A 565 19.07 0.55 -19.80
N TRP A 566 18.38 -0.33 -20.53
CA TRP A 566 17.16 -0.99 -20.03
C TRP A 566 17.14 -2.53 -20.18
N LEU A 567 18.19 -3.14 -20.77
CA LEU A 567 18.36 -4.61 -20.89
C LEU A 567 19.62 -5.11 -20.17
N GLU A 568 20.07 -4.37 -19.15
CA GLU A 568 21.21 -4.76 -18.32
C GLU A 568 20.77 -5.49 -17.03
N GLY A 569 21.75 -6.03 -16.30
CA GLY A 569 21.50 -6.79 -15.07
C GLY A 569 20.60 -8.01 -15.31
N LYS A 570 19.51 -8.13 -14.55
CA LYS A 570 18.57 -9.26 -14.65
C LYS A 570 17.76 -9.29 -15.95
N TRP A 571 17.81 -8.24 -16.75
CA TRP A 571 17.12 -8.20 -18.05
C TRP A 571 18.04 -8.60 -19.20
N SER A 572 19.31 -8.90 -18.93
CA SER A 572 20.26 -9.35 -19.94
C SER A 572 19.83 -10.65 -20.60
N GLY A 573 19.88 -10.68 -21.94
CA GLY A 573 19.40 -11.80 -22.76
C GLY A 573 17.93 -11.71 -23.18
N LEU A 574 17.17 -10.72 -22.68
CA LEU A 574 15.83 -10.41 -23.18
C LEU A 574 15.89 -9.36 -24.29
N SER A 575 14.84 -9.28 -25.10
CA SER A 575 14.69 -8.35 -26.23
C SER A 575 13.30 -7.71 -26.23
N ILE A 576 13.13 -6.72 -27.11
CA ILE A 576 11.80 -6.18 -27.44
C ILE A 576 11.01 -7.23 -28.22
N ALA A 577 9.68 -7.23 -28.09
CA ALA A 577 8.82 -8.18 -28.77
C ALA A 577 8.86 -8.01 -30.30
N GLU A 578 9.36 -9.02 -31.02
CA GLU A 578 9.40 -9.04 -32.49
C GLU A 578 8.00 -9.12 -33.12
N SER A 579 7.83 -8.79 -34.40
CA SER A 579 6.53 -8.99 -35.08
C SER A 579 6.27 -10.48 -35.36
N GLY A 580 4.98 -10.89 -35.42
CA GLY A 580 4.59 -12.24 -35.89
C GLY A 580 3.89 -13.15 -34.86
N ALA A 581 4.05 -14.47 -35.03
CA ALA A 581 3.25 -15.49 -34.35
C ALA A 581 3.63 -15.70 -32.87
N ARG A 582 4.88 -15.44 -32.48
CA ARG A 582 5.36 -15.40 -31.08
C ARG A 582 4.88 -16.60 -30.24
N ARG A 583 4.95 -17.80 -30.80
CA ARG A 583 4.41 -19.03 -30.18
C ARG A 583 5.14 -19.38 -28.88
N GLY A 584 6.46 -19.22 -28.85
CA GLY A 584 7.32 -19.64 -27.74
C GLY A 584 7.49 -21.16 -27.67
N ASP A 585 8.57 -21.63 -27.08
CA ASP A 585 8.76 -23.05 -26.81
C ASP A 585 8.10 -23.43 -25.49
N THR A 586 6.98 -24.14 -25.57
CA THR A 586 6.03 -24.32 -24.46
C THR A 586 5.66 -25.78 -24.21
N ALA A 587 5.95 -26.66 -25.16
CA ALA A 587 5.85 -28.09 -24.97
C ALA A 587 6.80 -28.57 -23.86
N VAL A 588 6.48 -29.72 -23.27
CA VAL A 588 7.30 -30.36 -22.24
C VAL A 588 7.50 -31.83 -22.59
N ASP A 589 8.64 -32.38 -22.18
CA ASP A 589 8.88 -33.81 -22.28
C ASP A 589 7.82 -34.63 -21.50
N MET A 590 7.40 -35.77 -22.07
CA MET A 590 6.34 -36.59 -21.48
C MET A 590 6.72 -37.19 -20.13
N ASP A 591 8.00 -37.50 -19.90
CA ASP A 591 8.46 -38.06 -18.63
C ASP A 591 8.43 -36.98 -17.54
N LEU A 592 8.83 -35.75 -17.87
CA LEU A 592 8.73 -34.62 -16.96
C LEU A 592 7.26 -34.30 -16.60
N LEU A 593 6.34 -34.35 -17.57
CA LEU A 593 4.90 -34.17 -17.30
C LEU A 593 4.36 -35.22 -16.31
N LYS A 594 4.73 -36.49 -16.48
CA LYS A 594 4.33 -37.57 -15.57
C LYS A 594 4.96 -37.44 -14.20
N GLU A 595 6.24 -37.12 -14.13
CA GLU A 595 6.95 -36.90 -12.86
C GLU A 595 6.27 -35.81 -12.03
N VAL A 596 6.04 -34.63 -12.63
CA VAL A 596 5.32 -33.53 -11.99
C VAL A 596 3.92 -33.98 -11.59
N GLY A 597 3.18 -34.62 -12.49
CA GLY A 597 1.82 -35.10 -12.25
C GLY A 597 1.70 -36.08 -11.07
N HIS A 598 2.66 -36.99 -10.92
CA HIS A 598 2.72 -37.90 -9.79
C HIS A 598 3.07 -37.17 -8.49
N ALA A 599 4.03 -36.22 -8.51
CA ALA A 599 4.41 -35.47 -7.33
C ALA A 599 3.26 -34.61 -6.78
N ILE A 600 2.52 -33.91 -7.64
CA ILE A 600 1.40 -33.04 -7.22
C ILE A 600 0.14 -33.82 -6.78
N SER A 601 0.12 -35.14 -6.97
CA SER A 601 -0.98 -36.02 -6.56
C SER A 601 -0.64 -36.90 -5.35
N GLN A 602 0.48 -36.62 -4.68
CA GLN A 602 0.94 -37.36 -3.51
C GLN A 602 1.16 -36.44 -2.31
N VAL A 603 1.01 -37.03 -1.12
CA VAL A 603 1.30 -36.39 0.17
C VAL A 603 2.30 -37.24 0.95
N PRO A 604 3.02 -36.67 1.95
CA PRO A 604 3.89 -37.43 2.82
C PRO A 604 3.13 -38.55 3.57
N GLN A 605 3.83 -39.62 3.95
CA GLN A 605 3.22 -40.80 4.58
C GLN A 605 2.47 -40.51 5.89
N ASN A 606 2.90 -39.49 6.64
CA ASN A 606 2.29 -39.08 7.92
C ASN A 606 1.45 -37.80 7.79
N PHE A 607 0.98 -37.49 6.59
CA PHE A 607 0.12 -36.33 6.33
C PHE A 607 -1.33 -36.78 6.21
N HIS A 608 -2.24 -36.12 6.94
CA HIS A 608 -3.67 -36.45 6.98
C HIS A 608 -4.49 -35.41 6.23
N PRO A 609 -4.64 -35.53 4.91
CA PRO A 609 -5.45 -34.58 4.15
C PRO A 609 -6.94 -34.76 4.46
N ASN A 610 -7.72 -33.70 4.30
CA ASN A 610 -9.17 -33.81 4.30
C ASN A 610 -9.64 -34.86 3.27
N SER A 611 -10.59 -35.71 3.62
CA SER A 611 -11.06 -36.80 2.74
C SER A 611 -11.55 -36.33 1.36
N LYS A 612 -12.07 -35.09 1.24
CA LYS A 612 -12.46 -34.51 -0.05
C LYS A 612 -11.24 -34.12 -0.90
N ILE A 613 -10.16 -33.67 -0.26
CA ILE A 613 -8.88 -33.36 -0.92
C ILE A 613 -8.22 -34.67 -1.38
N GLN A 614 -8.21 -35.72 -0.55
CA GLN A 614 -7.68 -37.03 -0.95
C GLN A 614 -8.35 -37.53 -2.24
N ARG A 615 -9.68 -37.43 -2.35
CA ARG A 615 -10.40 -37.78 -3.59
C ARG A 615 -9.95 -36.97 -4.80
N GLN A 616 -9.62 -35.69 -4.62
CA GLN A 616 -9.09 -34.86 -5.71
C GLN A 616 -7.67 -35.28 -6.10
N LEU A 617 -6.82 -35.62 -5.13
CA LEU A 617 -5.46 -36.13 -5.39
C LEU A 617 -5.52 -37.47 -6.14
N ASP A 618 -6.41 -38.39 -5.73
CA ASP A 618 -6.63 -39.66 -6.41
C ASP A 618 -7.14 -39.45 -7.85
N ALA A 619 -8.02 -38.47 -8.06
CA ALA A 619 -8.51 -38.10 -9.39
C ALA A 619 -7.38 -37.53 -10.27
N LYS A 620 -6.56 -36.61 -9.72
CA LYS A 620 -5.35 -36.11 -10.41
C LYS A 620 -4.43 -37.25 -10.80
N ARG A 621 -4.15 -38.17 -9.87
CA ARG A 621 -3.30 -39.33 -10.12
C ARG A 621 -3.83 -40.15 -11.29
N LYS A 622 -5.13 -40.45 -11.30
CA LYS A 622 -5.78 -41.18 -12.39
C LYS A 622 -5.65 -40.45 -13.73
N MET A 623 -5.88 -39.13 -13.78
CA MET A 623 -5.74 -38.36 -15.03
C MET A 623 -4.32 -38.45 -15.61
N ILE A 624 -3.30 -38.42 -14.75
CA ILE A 624 -1.89 -38.55 -15.15
C ILE A 624 -1.58 -39.97 -15.62
N ASP A 625 -2.04 -40.99 -14.89
CA ASP A 625 -1.81 -42.40 -15.23
C ASP A 625 -2.47 -42.77 -16.56
N THR A 626 -3.70 -42.28 -16.83
CA THR A 626 -4.43 -42.58 -18.07
C THR A 626 -4.09 -41.62 -19.21
N GLY A 627 -3.55 -40.44 -18.92
CA GLY A 627 -3.27 -39.39 -19.90
C GLY A 627 -4.52 -38.70 -20.47
N GLU A 628 -5.66 -38.84 -19.81
CA GLU A 628 -6.98 -38.44 -20.33
C GLU A 628 -7.74 -37.65 -19.24
N GLY A 629 -8.55 -36.67 -19.65
CA GLY A 629 -9.42 -35.93 -18.72
C GLY A 629 -8.70 -34.93 -17.82
N ILE A 630 -7.57 -34.37 -18.25
CA ILE A 630 -6.80 -33.37 -17.49
C ILE A 630 -7.65 -32.09 -17.36
N ASP A 631 -8.04 -31.76 -16.13
CA ASP A 631 -8.84 -30.58 -15.82
C ASP A 631 -7.99 -29.29 -15.70
N TRP A 632 -8.66 -28.15 -15.50
CA TRP A 632 -8.02 -26.83 -15.44
C TRP A 632 -7.01 -26.70 -14.31
N GLY A 633 -7.37 -27.10 -13.08
CA GLY A 633 -6.47 -27.01 -11.92
C GLY A 633 -5.27 -27.95 -12.01
N THR A 634 -5.40 -29.07 -12.73
CA THR A 634 -4.29 -29.99 -12.99
C THR A 634 -3.38 -29.48 -14.09
N ALA A 635 -3.93 -28.90 -15.16
CA ALA A 635 -3.14 -28.22 -16.20
C ALA A 635 -2.34 -27.04 -15.63
N GLU A 636 -2.94 -26.25 -14.74
CA GLU A 636 -2.25 -25.17 -14.02
C GLU A 636 -1.05 -25.71 -13.21
N ALA A 637 -1.29 -26.74 -12.39
CA ALA A 637 -0.25 -27.36 -11.58
C ALA A 637 0.86 -28.02 -12.42
N LEU A 638 0.53 -28.60 -13.57
CA LEU A 638 1.54 -29.09 -14.53
C LEU A 638 2.37 -27.93 -15.10
N ALA A 639 1.75 -26.79 -15.45
CA ALA A 639 2.48 -25.63 -15.96
C ALA A 639 3.45 -25.12 -14.90
N PHE A 640 2.99 -25.02 -13.66
CA PHE A 640 3.83 -24.60 -12.54
C PHE A 640 4.96 -25.59 -12.27
N GLY A 641 4.65 -26.86 -12.05
CA GLY A 641 5.65 -27.87 -11.69
C GLY A 641 6.73 -28.06 -12.76
N THR A 642 6.35 -28.02 -14.04
CA THR A 642 7.32 -28.13 -15.14
C THR A 642 8.25 -26.92 -15.21
N LEU A 643 7.71 -25.69 -15.04
CA LEU A 643 8.53 -24.49 -14.95
C LEU A 643 9.50 -24.51 -13.76
N LEU A 644 9.05 -24.98 -12.60
CA LEU A 644 9.88 -25.10 -11.40
C LEU A 644 11.04 -26.08 -11.62
N CYS A 645 10.78 -27.23 -12.25
CA CYS A 645 11.81 -28.20 -12.62
C CYS A 645 12.79 -27.65 -13.68
N GLU A 646 12.33 -26.72 -14.52
CA GLU A 646 13.13 -26.02 -15.53
C GLU A 646 13.73 -24.70 -14.99
N SER A 647 13.96 -24.61 -13.68
CA SER A 647 14.63 -23.49 -12.99
C SER A 647 13.92 -22.12 -13.08
N THR A 648 12.60 -22.10 -13.28
CA THR A 648 11.79 -20.88 -13.24
C THR A 648 11.04 -20.79 -11.92
N SER A 649 11.35 -19.79 -11.09
CA SER A 649 10.59 -19.56 -9.85
C SER A 649 9.20 -19.01 -10.16
N ILE A 650 8.23 -19.33 -9.30
CA ILE A 650 6.85 -18.90 -9.48
C ILE A 650 6.37 -18.20 -8.21
N ARG A 651 5.70 -17.06 -8.39
CA ARG A 651 5.03 -16.31 -7.33
C ARG A 651 3.56 -16.14 -7.72
N LEU A 652 2.65 -16.71 -6.93
CA LEU A 652 1.20 -16.53 -7.07
C LEU A 652 0.68 -15.84 -5.81
N SER A 653 0.02 -14.70 -5.99
CA SER A 653 -0.55 -13.92 -4.89
C SER A 653 -1.98 -13.52 -5.20
N GLY A 654 -2.84 -13.59 -4.21
CA GLY A 654 -4.24 -13.15 -4.32
C GLY A 654 -5.05 -13.67 -3.15
N GLU A 655 -6.27 -13.19 -3.01
CA GLU A 655 -7.17 -13.58 -1.93
C GLU A 655 -7.52 -15.07 -2.07
N ASP A 656 -7.25 -15.85 -1.02
CA ASP A 656 -7.48 -17.31 -0.98
C ASP A 656 -6.78 -18.11 -2.11
N SER A 657 -5.73 -17.58 -2.72
CA SER A 657 -5.03 -18.20 -3.85
C SER A 657 -4.39 -19.56 -3.54
N GLU A 658 -4.03 -19.84 -2.28
CA GLU A 658 -3.47 -21.12 -1.84
C GLU A 658 -4.44 -22.28 -2.08
N ARG A 659 -5.72 -22.09 -1.72
CA ARG A 659 -6.81 -23.04 -1.96
C ARG A 659 -7.41 -22.85 -3.35
N GLY A 660 -7.47 -21.61 -3.80
CA GLY A 660 -8.31 -21.09 -4.87
C GLY A 660 -9.73 -20.76 -4.36
N THR A 661 -10.26 -19.61 -4.79
CA THR A 661 -11.62 -19.14 -4.49
C THR A 661 -12.66 -20.24 -4.68
N PHE A 662 -12.56 -20.97 -5.80
CA PHE A 662 -13.50 -22.01 -6.19
C PHE A 662 -13.13 -23.40 -5.66
N SER A 663 -12.16 -23.52 -4.73
CA SER A 663 -11.66 -24.79 -4.18
C SER A 663 -11.20 -25.76 -5.27
N GLN A 664 -10.42 -25.25 -6.22
CA GLN A 664 -9.94 -25.97 -7.40
C GLN A 664 -8.43 -26.23 -7.38
N ARG A 665 -7.66 -25.39 -6.68
CA ARG A 665 -6.21 -25.34 -6.83
C ARG A 665 -5.50 -26.22 -5.80
N HIS A 666 -5.79 -26.00 -4.52
CA HIS A 666 -5.18 -26.72 -3.39
C HIS A 666 -3.64 -26.82 -3.52
N SER A 667 -3.00 -25.69 -3.83
CA SER A 667 -1.55 -25.56 -3.89
C SER A 667 -0.90 -25.74 -2.53
N VAL A 668 -1.61 -25.40 -1.46
CA VAL A 668 -1.25 -25.68 -0.07
C VAL A 668 -2.29 -26.62 0.52
N LEU A 669 -1.79 -27.69 1.13
CA LEU A 669 -2.59 -28.68 1.86
C LEU A 669 -2.36 -28.47 3.36
N ILE A 670 -3.43 -28.60 4.15
CA ILE A 670 -3.39 -28.46 5.61
C ILE A 670 -3.70 -29.83 6.22
N ASP A 671 -2.77 -30.30 7.06
CA ASP A 671 -2.97 -31.52 7.84
C ASP A 671 -4.14 -31.33 8.82
N GLN A 672 -5.07 -32.28 8.87
CA GLN A 672 -6.27 -32.17 9.69
C GLN A 672 -6.05 -32.46 11.18
N GLU A 673 -4.89 -32.99 11.56
CA GLU A 673 -4.56 -33.30 12.96
C GLU A 673 -3.71 -32.21 13.63
N ASN A 674 -2.81 -31.57 12.88
CA ASN A 674 -1.83 -30.64 13.46
C ASN A 674 -1.66 -29.32 12.69
N GLU A 675 -2.47 -29.08 11.64
CA GLU A 675 -2.44 -27.88 10.79
C GLU A 675 -1.13 -27.62 10.05
N GLN A 676 -0.23 -28.61 10.02
CA GLN A 676 1.01 -28.51 9.25
C GLN A 676 0.69 -28.29 7.77
N ARG A 677 1.38 -27.30 7.19
CA ARG A 677 1.26 -26.93 5.79
C ARG A 677 2.16 -27.81 4.93
N PHE A 678 1.61 -28.37 3.85
CA PHE A 678 2.38 -29.08 2.82
C PHE A 678 2.11 -28.47 1.45
N VAL A 679 3.17 -28.20 0.68
CA VAL A 679 3.09 -27.62 -0.66
C VAL A 679 3.65 -28.63 -1.67
N PRO A 680 2.80 -29.42 -2.36
CA PRO A 680 3.26 -30.46 -3.28
C PRO A 680 4.20 -29.93 -4.38
N LEU A 681 3.92 -28.72 -4.88
CA LEU A 681 4.73 -28.06 -5.91
C LEU A 681 6.16 -27.74 -5.47
N ASN A 682 6.46 -27.70 -4.16
CA ASN A 682 7.82 -27.52 -3.63
C ASN A 682 8.52 -28.86 -3.35
N SER A 683 7.90 -30.00 -3.68
CA SER A 683 8.38 -31.35 -3.35
C SER A 683 8.42 -32.29 -4.57
N ILE A 684 8.68 -31.76 -5.76
CA ILE A 684 8.75 -32.55 -7.01
C ILE A 684 10.11 -33.22 -7.14
N ARG A 685 11.21 -32.43 -7.04
CA ARG A 685 12.58 -32.95 -7.10
C ARG A 685 13.56 -32.07 -6.33
N MET A 686 14.70 -32.65 -5.97
CA MET A 686 15.82 -31.87 -5.40
C MET A 686 16.36 -30.88 -6.44
N GLY A 687 16.61 -29.63 -6.01
CA GLY A 687 17.20 -28.60 -6.88
C GLY A 687 16.22 -27.85 -7.78
N GLN A 688 14.91 -28.13 -7.70
CA GLN A 688 13.90 -27.32 -8.40
C GLN A 688 13.88 -25.86 -7.92
N ALA A 689 13.36 -24.96 -8.76
CA ALA A 689 13.10 -23.59 -8.35
C ALA A 689 11.95 -23.54 -7.31
N PRO A 690 11.92 -22.49 -6.46
CA PRO A 690 10.90 -22.34 -5.44
C PRO A 690 9.56 -21.83 -5.99
N PHE A 691 8.47 -22.39 -5.45
CA PHE A 691 7.11 -21.89 -5.61
C PHE A 691 6.67 -21.15 -4.36
N GLU A 692 6.30 -19.89 -4.53
CA GLU A 692 5.71 -19.04 -3.49
C GLU A 692 4.25 -18.80 -3.85
N VAL A 693 3.34 -19.34 -3.05
CA VAL A 693 1.90 -19.05 -3.13
C VAL A 693 1.48 -18.38 -1.83
N ILE A 694 0.71 -17.30 -1.95
CA ILE A 694 0.38 -16.41 -0.84
C ILE A 694 -1.10 -16.08 -0.89
N ASP A 695 -1.79 -16.34 0.22
CA ASP A 695 -3.08 -15.71 0.50
C ASP A 695 -2.84 -14.25 0.88
N SER A 696 -3.30 -13.33 0.03
CA SER A 696 -3.11 -11.90 0.23
C SER A 696 -4.07 -11.33 1.26
N PRO A 697 -3.78 -10.16 1.86
CA PRO A 697 -4.83 -9.40 2.54
C PRO A 697 -5.90 -8.94 1.55
N LEU A 698 -7.04 -8.47 2.09
CA LEU A 698 -8.15 -7.90 1.31
C LEU A 698 -7.79 -6.50 0.77
N SER A 699 -7.04 -6.46 -0.33
CA SER A 699 -6.53 -5.26 -0.98
C SER A 699 -6.22 -5.57 -2.44
N GLU A 700 -6.77 -4.81 -3.38
CA GLU A 700 -6.42 -4.91 -4.80
C GLU A 700 -5.41 -3.82 -5.21
N PHE A 701 -5.60 -2.57 -4.78
CA PHE A 701 -4.80 -1.44 -5.25
C PHE A 701 -3.33 -1.59 -4.83
N GLY A 702 -3.09 -1.69 -3.52
CA GLY A 702 -1.76 -1.88 -2.96
C GLY A 702 -1.11 -3.18 -3.47
N LEU A 703 -1.87 -4.27 -3.46
CA LEU A 703 -1.38 -5.60 -3.84
C LEU A 703 -0.98 -5.70 -5.31
N LEU A 704 -1.80 -5.24 -6.24
CA LEU A 704 -1.46 -5.30 -7.67
C LEU A 704 -0.24 -4.42 -7.98
N GLY A 705 -0.10 -3.28 -7.29
CA GLY A 705 1.11 -2.45 -7.37
C GLY A 705 2.35 -3.20 -6.89
N PHE A 706 2.25 -3.95 -5.78
CA PHE A 706 3.32 -4.80 -5.28
C PHE A 706 3.75 -5.86 -6.30
N GLU A 707 2.79 -6.62 -6.85
CA GLU A 707 3.11 -7.68 -7.82
C GLU A 707 3.67 -7.13 -9.14
N TYR A 708 3.22 -5.94 -9.58
CA TYR A 708 3.85 -5.23 -10.70
C TYR A 708 5.32 -4.87 -10.40
N GLY A 709 5.59 -4.34 -9.21
CA GLY A 709 6.95 -4.01 -8.76
C GLY A 709 7.87 -5.24 -8.72
N TYR A 710 7.36 -6.36 -8.21
CA TYR A 710 8.08 -7.63 -8.17
C TYR A 710 8.37 -8.16 -9.58
N ALA A 711 7.35 -8.25 -10.44
CA ALA A 711 7.49 -8.74 -11.82
C ALA A 711 8.41 -7.88 -12.70
N SER A 712 8.47 -6.58 -12.44
CA SER A 712 9.38 -5.66 -13.14
C SER A 712 10.84 -5.83 -12.70
N ALA A 713 11.07 -6.32 -11.49
CA ALA A 713 12.41 -6.53 -10.93
C ALA A 713 12.94 -7.95 -11.18
N GLU A 714 12.07 -8.95 -11.27
CA GLU A 714 12.41 -10.36 -11.49
C GLU A 714 11.79 -10.89 -12.79
N PRO A 715 12.38 -10.58 -13.96
CA PRO A 715 11.83 -10.98 -15.26
C PRO A 715 11.96 -12.49 -15.52
N HIS A 716 12.76 -13.24 -14.76
CA HIS A 716 12.90 -14.68 -14.96
C HIS A 716 11.91 -15.51 -14.14
N ALA A 717 11.08 -14.87 -13.31
CA ALA A 717 9.99 -15.54 -12.60
C ALA A 717 8.66 -15.46 -13.37
N LEU A 718 7.79 -16.45 -13.14
CA LEU A 718 6.37 -16.32 -13.44
C LEU A 718 5.68 -15.68 -12.24
N VAL A 719 5.25 -14.43 -12.38
CA VAL A 719 4.55 -13.69 -11.32
C VAL A 719 3.08 -13.55 -11.71
N LEU A 720 2.19 -13.99 -10.83
CA LEU A 720 0.76 -13.99 -11.04
C LEU A 720 0.05 -13.28 -9.88
N TRP A 721 -0.90 -12.44 -10.24
CA TRP A 721 -1.90 -11.89 -9.33
C TRP A 721 -3.27 -12.46 -9.68
N GLU A 722 -3.99 -13.01 -8.70
CA GLU A 722 -5.35 -13.53 -8.86
C GLU A 722 -6.35 -12.66 -8.10
N ALA A 723 -7.34 -12.13 -8.83
CA ALA A 723 -8.51 -11.52 -8.21
C ALA A 723 -9.46 -12.62 -7.72
N GLN A 724 -10.13 -12.42 -6.59
CA GLN A 724 -11.13 -13.39 -6.11
C GLN A 724 -12.26 -13.59 -7.13
N PHE A 725 -12.77 -12.48 -7.67
CA PHE A 725 -13.54 -12.39 -8.89
C PHE A 725 -12.95 -11.28 -9.76
N GLY A 726 -12.97 -11.44 -11.08
CA GLY A 726 -12.37 -10.45 -11.98
C GLY A 726 -13.02 -9.06 -11.87
N ASP A 727 -14.26 -9.00 -11.40
CA ASP A 727 -15.04 -7.78 -11.17
C ASP A 727 -14.31 -6.80 -10.22
N PHE A 728 -13.56 -7.30 -9.23
CA PHE A 728 -12.91 -6.50 -8.17
C PHE A 728 -11.58 -5.86 -8.60
N ALA A 729 -11.01 -6.26 -9.75
CA ALA A 729 -9.77 -5.67 -10.26
C ALA A 729 -9.90 -4.14 -10.54
N ASN A 730 -11.13 -3.61 -10.61
CA ASN A 730 -11.38 -2.18 -10.71
C ASN A 730 -10.91 -1.38 -9.47
N GLY A 731 -10.75 -2.00 -8.30
CA GLY A 731 -10.11 -1.37 -7.13
C GLY A 731 -8.66 -0.95 -7.42
N ALA A 732 -7.98 -1.67 -8.32
CA ALA A 732 -6.60 -1.42 -8.72
C ALA A 732 -6.47 -0.68 -10.07
N GLN A 733 -7.51 0.02 -10.52
CA GLN A 733 -7.55 0.62 -11.86
C GLN A 733 -6.36 1.57 -12.14
N VAL A 734 -5.91 2.33 -11.15
CA VAL A 734 -4.75 3.22 -11.30
C VAL A 734 -3.48 2.44 -11.63
N ILE A 735 -3.27 1.26 -11.06
CA ILE A 735 -2.11 0.40 -11.38
C ILE A 735 -2.25 -0.15 -12.81
N ILE A 736 -3.45 -0.59 -13.18
CA ILE A 736 -3.74 -1.12 -14.52
C ILE A 736 -3.46 -0.05 -15.59
N ASP A 737 -4.00 1.15 -15.42
CA ASP A 737 -3.89 2.24 -16.39
C ASP A 737 -2.46 2.80 -16.42
N GLN A 738 -1.88 3.07 -15.25
CA GLN A 738 -0.67 3.87 -15.17
C GLN A 738 0.62 3.06 -15.08
N PHE A 739 0.56 1.74 -14.88
CA PHE A 739 1.76 0.90 -14.85
C PHE A 739 1.65 -0.26 -15.82
N ILE A 740 0.61 -1.09 -15.70
CA ILE A 740 0.53 -2.34 -16.46
C ILE A 740 0.31 -2.09 -17.96
N SER A 741 -0.64 -1.23 -18.31
CA SER A 741 -0.97 -0.97 -19.73
C SER A 741 -0.02 0.02 -20.41
N SER A 742 0.68 0.88 -19.66
CA SER A 742 1.43 2.02 -20.22
C SER A 742 2.89 2.14 -19.76
N GLY A 743 3.36 1.31 -18.82
CA GLY A 743 4.71 1.43 -18.25
C GLY A 743 5.84 1.21 -19.26
N GLU A 744 5.65 0.31 -20.23
CA GLU A 744 6.63 0.10 -21.31
C GLU A 744 6.69 1.28 -22.27
N ALA A 745 5.53 1.81 -22.69
CA ALA A 745 5.47 2.95 -23.61
C ALA A 745 6.05 4.24 -23.00
N LYS A 746 5.77 4.50 -21.71
CA LYS A 746 6.21 5.71 -21.01
C LYS A 746 7.65 5.65 -20.52
N TRP A 747 8.07 4.50 -19.99
CA TRP A 747 9.32 4.37 -19.23
C TRP A 747 10.24 3.26 -19.73
N LEU A 748 9.89 2.57 -20.82
CA LEU A 748 10.62 1.44 -21.37
C LEU A 748 10.80 0.30 -20.35
N ARG A 749 9.83 0.17 -19.43
CA ARG A 749 9.79 -0.88 -18.42
C ARG A 749 8.82 -1.97 -18.83
N MET A 750 9.38 -3.05 -19.35
CA MET A 750 8.66 -4.30 -19.59
C MET A 750 8.23 -4.95 -18.27
N CYS A 751 7.16 -5.74 -18.31
CA CYS A 751 6.65 -6.45 -17.15
C CYS A 751 6.02 -7.78 -17.58
N GLY A 752 6.31 -8.86 -16.85
CA GLY A 752 5.83 -10.21 -17.14
C GLY A 752 4.58 -10.64 -16.38
N LEU A 753 3.95 -9.72 -15.63
CA LEU A 753 2.85 -10.01 -14.71
C LEU A 753 1.65 -10.67 -15.42
N VAL A 754 1.12 -11.72 -14.80
CA VAL A 754 -0.13 -12.37 -15.21
C VAL A 754 -1.26 -11.94 -14.27
N MET A 755 -2.36 -11.46 -14.82
CA MET A 755 -3.59 -11.16 -14.07
C MET A 755 -4.61 -12.26 -14.35
N LEU A 756 -4.96 -13.03 -13.32
CA LEU A 756 -6.00 -14.05 -13.36
C LEU A 756 -7.31 -13.44 -12.89
N LEU A 757 -8.28 -13.29 -13.79
CA LEU A 757 -9.52 -12.56 -13.56
C LEU A 757 -10.74 -13.49 -13.77
N PRO A 758 -11.29 -14.10 -12.71
CA PRO A 758 -12.42 -15.00 -12.86
C PRO A 758 -13.62 -14.31 -13.53
N HIS A 759 -14.07 -14.86 -14.64
CA HIS A 759 -15.02 -14.25 -15.56
C HIS A 759 -16.02 -15.31 -16.08
N GLY A 760 -17.28 -14.91 -16.30
CA GLY A 760 -18.32 -15.74 -16.92
C GLY A 760 -19.71 -15.44 -16.37
N TYR A 761 -20.73 -15.46 -17.23
CA TYR A 761 -22.09 -15.08 -16.83
C TYR A 761 -22.84 -16.32 -16.37
N GLU A 762 -22.96 -16.49 -15.05
CA GLU A 762 -23.49 -17.70 -14.41
C GLU A 762 -24.68 -17.43 -13.47
N GLY A 763 -25.30 -16.25 -13.61
CA GLY A 763 -26.47 -15.85 -12.83
C GLY A 763 -26.19 -15.42 -11.39
N GLN A 764 -24.92 -15.14 -11.06
CA GLN A 764 -24.48 -14.74 -9.72
C GLN A 764 -24.58 -13.22 -9.45
N GLY A 765 -25.21 -12.46 -10.35
CA GLY A 765 -25.38 -11.02 -10.22
C GLY A 765 -24.21 -10.19 -10.77
N PRO A 766 -24.27 -8.86 -10.61
CA PRO A 766 -23.41 -7.94 -11.34
C PRO A 766 -21.94 -7.88 -10.91
N GLU A 767 -21.62 -8.23 -9.67
CA GLU A 767 -20.26 -8.20 -9.12
C GLU A 767 -19.55 -9.56 -9.12
N HIS A 768 -20.16 -10.57 -9.75
CA HIS A 768 -19.60 -11.94 -9.84
C HIS A 768 -19.74 -12.50 -11.25
N SER A 769 -19.70 -11.66 -12.28
CA SER A 769 -19.95 -12.05 -13.66
C SER A 769 -18.89 -11.56 -14.63
N SER A 770 -18.46 -10.29 -14.49
CA SER A 770 -17.67 -9.61 -15.50
C SER A 770 -16.40 -9.01 -14.94
N ALA A 771 -15.28 -9.60 -15.33
CA ALA A 771 -13.97 -8.96 -15.27
C ALA A 771 -13.83 -7.68 -16.12
N ARG A 772 -14.89 -7.20 -16.81
CA ARG A 772 -14.86 -6.03 -17.68
C ARG A 772 -13.83 -6.14 -18.80
N LEU A 773 -13.88 -7.26 -19.53
CA LEU A 773 -13.03 -7.55 -20.67
C LEU A 773 -12.92 -6.36 -21.65
N GLU A 774 -14.02 -5.63 -21.86
CA GLU A 774 -14.09 -4.45 -22.73
C GLU A 774 -13.08 -3.36 -22.34
N ARG A 775 -12.78 -3.20 -21.05
CA ARG A 775 -11.88 -2.14 -20.56
C ARG A 775 -10.41 -2.48 -20.88
N TYR A 776 -10.02 -3.73 -20.71
CA TYR A 776 -8.68 -4.18 -21.10
C TYR A 776 -8.50 -4.11 -22.62
N LEU A 777 -9.52 -4.45 -23.40
CA LEU A 777 -9.48 -4.32 -24.85
C LEU A 777 -9.42 -2.85 -25.29
N GLN A 778 -10.16 -1.96 -24.66
CA GLN A 778 -10.08 -0.51 -24.92
C GLN A 778 -8.66 0.04 -24.71
N ASN A 779 -7.98 -0.40 -23.65
CA ASN A 779 -6.60 0.00 -23.33
C ASN A 779 -5.54 -0.78 -24.12
N SER A 780 -5.91 -1.61 -25.09
CA SER A 780 -4.97 -2.43 -25.88
C SER A 780 -4.46 -1.69 -27.12
N ALA A 781 -3.22 -1.23 -27.08
CA ALA A 781 -2.55 -0.51 -28.17
C ALA A 781 -1.04 -0.80 -28.18
N GLU A 782 -0.40 -0.64 -29.34
CA GLU A 782 1.07 -0.71 -29.49
C GLU A 782 1.71 -1.98 -28.88
N ASP A 783 0.99 -3.10 -28.89
CA ASP A 783 1.44 -4.38 -28.35
C ASP A 783 1.79 -4.29 -26.85
N ASN A 784 1.11 -3.43 -26.10
CA ASN A 784 1.40 -3.14 -24.70
C ASN A 784 1.24 -4.35 -23.75
N TRP A 785 0.24 -5.21 -24.01
CA TRP A 785 -0.02 -6.42 -23.23
C TRP A 785 -0.74 -7.49 -24.07
N GLN A 786 -1.20 -8.55 -23.42
CA GLN A 786 -1.95 -9.64 -24.06
C GLN A 786 -3.28 -9.85 -23.33
N VAL A 787 -4.37 -10.08 -24.06
CA VAL A 787 -5.70 -10.33 -23.49
C VAL A 787 -6.23 -11.65 -24.06
N CYS A 788 -6.48 -12.62 -23.18
CA CYS A 788 -6.97 -13.96 -23.55
C CYS A 788 -8.19 -14.37 -22.71
N ASN A 789 -9.04 -15.21 -23.30
CA ASN A 789 -10.18 -15.85 -22.66
C ASN A 789 -10.23 -17.30 -23.13
N ILE A 790 -9.60 -18.16 -22.34
CA ILE A 790 -9.14 -19.50 -22.76
C ILE A 790 -10.20 -20.56 -22.40
N THR A 791 -10.42 -21.53 -23.29
CA THR A 791 -11.47 -22.55 -23.13
C THR A 791 -10.97 -23.98 -22.99
N GLN A 792 -9.66 -24.22 -23.11
CA GLN A 792 -9.06 -25.55 -23.01
C GLN A 792 -7.89 -25.58 -22.02
N PRO A 793 -7.81 -26.57 -21.10
CA PRO A 793 -6.74 -26.66 -20.10
C PRO A 793 -5.31 -26.70 -20.69
N ALA A 794 -5.09 -27.44 -21.78
CA ALA A 794 -3.78 -27.44 -22.46
C ALA A 794 -3.38 -26.05 -22.99
N ASN A 795 -4.34 -25.28 -23.52
CA ASN A 795 -4.06 -23.93 -24.00
C ASN A 795 -3.73 -22.97 -22.84
N TYR A 796 -4.35 -23.17 -21.66
CA TYR A 796 -4.00 -22.42 -20.45
C TYR A 796 -2.57 -22.73 -19.98
N PHE A 797 -2.19 -24.00 -19.95
CA PHE A 797 -0.82 -24.43 -19.65
C PHE A 797 0.21 -23.75 -20.57
N HIS A 798 -0.05 -23.77 -21.88
CA HIS A 798 0.84 -23.14 -22.86
C HIS A 798 0.88 -21.63 -22.68
N ALA A 799 -0.24 -20.98 -22.37
CA ALA A 799 -0.29 -19.54 -22.13
C ALA A 799 0.60 -19.12 -20.94
N LEU A 800 0.58 -19.89 -19.84
CA LEU A 800 1.42 -19.65 -18.66
C LEU A 800 2.91 -19.84 -19.00
N ARG A 801 3.29 -20.97 -19.61
CA ARG A 801 4.68 -21.24 -19.98
C ARG A 801 5.22 -20.21 -20.97
N ARG A 802 4.39 -19.78 -21.92
CA ARG A 802 4.72 -18.77 -22.93
C ARG A 802 5.12 -17.42 -22.31
N GLN A 803 4.66 -17.09 -21.10
CA GLN A 803 5.04 -15.84 -20.43
C GLN A 803 6.54 -15.75 -20.12
N VAL A 804 7.16 -16.88 -19.77
CA VAL A 804 8.58 -16.91 -19.37
C VAL A 804 9.47 -17.43 -20.48
N ARG A 805 8.97 -18.35 -21.31
CA ARG A 805 9.75 -19.03 -22.37
C ARG A 805 9.99 -18.18 -23.62
N ARG A 806 9.29 -17.05 -23.77
CA ARG A 806 9.64 -16.05 -24.78
C ARG A 806 10.81 -15.19 -24.29
N ASN A 807 11.58 -14.65 -25.21
CA ASN A 807 12.71 -13.77 -24.93
C ASN A 807 12.31 -12.31 -24.62
N PHE A 808 11.03 -12.05 -24.32
CA PHE A 808 10.52 -10.73 -23.94
C PHE A 808 9.47 -10.86 -22.84
N ARG A 809 9.08 -9.74 -22.21
CA ARG A 809 8.04 -9.72 -21.17
C ARG A 809 6.93 -8.74 -21.52
N LYS A 810 5.70 -9.23 -21.50
CA LYS A 810 4.47 -8.46 -21.68
C LYS A 810 3.45 -8.93 -20.65
N PRO A 811 2.66 -8.02 -20.05
CA PRO A 811 1.59 -8.43 -19.15
C PRO A 811 0.60 -9.36 -19.88
N LEU A 812 -0.02 -10.26 -19.13
CA LEU A 812 -1.02 -11.19 -19.64
C LEU A 812 -2.28 -11.09 -18.80
N ILE A 813 -3.35 -10.57 -19.41
CA ILE A 813 -4.68 -10.46 -18.84
C ILE A 813 -5.47 -11.71 -19.24
N LEU A 814 -5.82 -12.55 -18.27
CA LEU A 814 -6.56 -13.79 -18.48
C LEU A 814 -7.94 -13.70 -17.85
N MET A 815 -8.97 -13.78 -18.69
CA MET A 815 -10.32 -14.12 -18.22
C MET A 815 -10.30 -15.59 -17.81
N THR A 816 -10.14 -15.86 -16.51
CA THR A 816 -10.09 -17.22 -15.99
C THR A 816 -11.50 -17.75 -15.73
N PRO A 817 -11.73 -19.07 -15.83
CA PRO A 817 -13.06 -19.63 -15.70
C PRO A 817 -13.50 -19.80 -14.24
N LYS A 818 -14.81 -19.98 -14.07
CA LYS A 818 -15.45 -20.40 -12.81
C LYS A 818 -16.11 -21.77 -12.96
N SER A 819 -17.22 -21.86 -13.70
CA SER A 819 -17.90 -23.14 -13.98
C SER A 819 -17.04 -24.11 -14.82
N LEU A 820 -16.22 -23.62 -15.75
CA LEU A 820 -15.39 -24.50 -16.59
C LEU A 820 -14.34 -25.28 -15.80
N LEU A 821 -13.98 -24.84 -14.59
CA LEU A 821 -13.07 -25.56 -13.70
C LEU A 821 -13.49 -27.02 -13.46
N ARG A 822 -14.78 -27.34 -13.63
CA ARG A 822 -15.34 -28.69 -13.43
C ARG A 822 -16.20 -29.16 -14.61
N HIS A 823 -16.14 -28.47 -15.75
CA HIS A 823 -17.00 -28.81 -16.88
C HIS A 823 -16.48 -30.07 -17.60
N LYS A 824 -17.34 -31.08 -17.78
CA LYS A 824 -16.94 -32.42 -18.26
C LYS A 824 -16.29 -32.44 -19.66
N LYS A 825 -16.64 -31.47 -20.51
CA LYS A 825 -16.03 -31.29 -21.83
C LYS A 825 -14.87 -30.29 -21.84
N CYS A 826 -14.62 -29.56 -20.74
CA CYS A 826 -13.46 -28.66 -20.62
C CYS A 826 -12.30 -29.43 -19.99
N VAL A 827 -11.79 -30.41 -20.74
CA VAL A 827 -10.68 -31.28 -20.35
C VAL A 827 -9.71 -31.43 -21.50
N SER A 828 -8.46 -31.79 -21.19
CA SER A 828 -7.40 -32.03 -22.16
C SER A 828 -6.78 -33.41 -22.03
N LYS A 829 -6.07 -33.84 -23.07
CA LYS A 829 -5.21 -35.03 -23.03
C LYS A 829 -3.80 -34.66 -22.64
N LEU A 830 -3.09 -35.54 -21.93
CA LEU A 830 -1.71 -35.28 -21.52
C LEU A 830 -0.77 -35.06 -22.72
N SER A 831 -1.07 -35.65 -23.88
CA SER A 831 -0.33 -35.43 -25.13
C SER A 831 -0.43 -33.99 -25.66
N GLU A 832 -1.46 -33.23 -25.29
CA GLU A 832 -1.66 -31.83 -25.73
C GLU A 832 -0.72 -30.84 -25.00
N PHE A 833 0.04 -31.34 -24.01
CA PHE A 833 1.08 -30.61 -23.28
C PHE A 833 2.49 -31.00 -23.75
N GLY A 834 2.59 -32.11 -24.49
CA GLY A 834 3.83 -32.78 -24.88
C GLY A 834 4.54 -32.14 -26.09
N PRO A 835 5.61 -32.78 -26.59
CA PRO A 835 6.39 -32.27 -27.73
C PRO A 835 5.53 -31.99 -28.97
N GLY A 836 5.81 -30.87 -29.67
CA GLY A 836 5.09 -30.46 -30.88
C GLY A 836 3.80 -29.66 -30.65
N THR A 837 3.43 -29.43 -29.40
CA THR A 837 2.25 -28.64 -29.01
C THR A 837 2.60 -27.21 -28.63
N THR A 838 1.63 -26.30 -28.67
CA THR A 838 1.83 -24.88 -28.33
C THR A 838 0.49 -24.18 -28.10
N PHE A 839 0.55 -22.91 -27.71
CA PHE A 839 -0.64 -22.07 -27.58
C PHE A 839 -1.31 -21.80 -28.92
N HIS A 840 -2.64 -21.96 -28.95
CA HIS A 840 -3.51 -21.65 -30.07
C HIS A 840 -4.27 -20.35 -29.81
N ARG A 841 -4.09 -19.35 -30.70
CA ARG A 841 -4.83 -18.07 -30.64
C ARG A 841 -6.29 -18.20 -31.09
N VAL A 842 -6.52 -19.13 -32.01
CA VAL A 842 -7.83 -19.53 -32.54
C VAL A 842 -7.91 -21.04 -32.35
N LEU A 843 -9.04 -21.53 -31.83
CA LEU A 843 -9.23 -22.93 -31.48
C LEU A 843 -10.47 -23.47 -32.22
N TRP A 844 -10.33 -24.68 -32.77
CA TRP A 844 -11.31 -25.28 -33.67
C TRP A 844 -12.54 -25.83 -32.95
N ASP A 845 -13.56 -26.21 -33.69
CA ASP A 845 -14.76 -26.86 -33.15
C ASP A 845 -14.47 -28.32 -32.75
N ASN A 846 -14.89 -28.76 -31.57
CA ASN A 846 -14.70 -30.16 -31.18
C ASN A 846 -15.43 -31.13 -32.13
N ALA A 847 -16.59 -30.74 -32.67
CA ALA A 847 -17.32 -31.58 -33.62
C ALA A 847 -16.55 -31.78 -34.94
N GLN A 848 -15.59 -30.91 -35.27
CA GLN A 848 -14.68 -31.15 -36.39
C GLN A 848 -13.81 -32.38 -36.16
N LEU A 849 -13.34 -32.57 -34.92
CA LEU A 849 -12.50 -33.72 -34.54
C LEU A 849 -13.33 -35.01 -34.40
N GLU A 850 -14.60 -34.88 -34.04
CA GLU A 850 -15.53 -36.00 -33.85
C GLU A 850 -16.25 -36.43 -35.15
N GLY A 851 -16.12 -35.65 -36.22
CA GLY A 851 -16.78 -35.93 -37.51
C GLY A 851 -18.26 -35.57 -37.57
N GLY A 852 -18.72 -34.67 -36.69
CA GLY A 852 -20.13 -34.27 -36.54
C GLY A 852 -20.54 -33.01 -37.33
N LEU A 853 -19.74 -32.58 -38.30
CA LEU A 853 -19.99 -31.36 -39.09
C LEU A 853 -20.10 -31.67 -40.59
N ALA A 854 -20.93 -30.89 -41.27
CA ALA A 854 -21.00 -30.90 -42.72
C ALA A 854 -19.66 -30.43 -43.34
N PRO A 855 -19.35 -30.81 -44.59
CA PRO A 855 -18.17 -30.31 -45.29
C PRO A 855 -18.11 -28.78 -45.31
N ASP A 856 -16.90 -28.20 -45.27
CA ASP A 856 -16.69 -26.75 -45.13
C ASP A 856 -17.52 -25.89 -46.11
N ASN A 857 -17.73 -26.34 -47.35
CA ASN A 857 -18.53 -25.61 -48.35
C ASN A 857 -20.05 -25.66 -48.13
N ARG A 858 -20.54 -26.53 -47.24
CA ARG A 858 -21.94 -26.68 -46.83
C ARG A 858 -22.24 -26.04 -45.47
N ILE A 859 -21.21 -25.57 -44.76
CA ILE A 859 -21.40 -24.76 -43.56
C ILE A 859 -22.11 -23.46 -43.95
N LYS A 860 -23.24 -23.19 -43.29
CA LYS A 860 -24.10 -22.02 -43.56
C LYS A 860 -23.83 -20.88 -42.59
N ARG A 861 -23.27 -21.16 -41.42
CA ARG A 861 -22.89 -20.15 -40.44
C ARG A 861 -21.63 -20.54 -39.68
N VAL A 862 -20.76 -19.56 -39.44
CA VAL A 862 -19.66 -19.66 -38.49
C VAL A 862 -19.97 -18.75 -37.30
N VAL A 863 -20.08 -19.35 -36.11
CA VAL A 863 -20.25 -18.66 -34.83
C VAL A 863 -18.87 -18.44 -34.22
N LEU A 864 -18.37 -17.20 -34.33
CA LEU A 864 -17.20 -16.75 -33.59
C LEU A 864 -17.59 -16.50 -32.13
N CYS A 865 -16.84 -17.04 -31.19
CA CYS A 865 -17.06 -16.81 -29.75
C CYS A 865 -15.74 -16.84 -28.97
N SER A 866 -15.81 -16.53 -27.68
CA SER A 866 -14.67 -16.62 -26.76
C SER A 866 -15.16 -17.00 -25.37
N GLY A 867 -14.36 -17.79 -24.65
CA GLY A 867 -14.71 -18.24 -23.30
C GLY A 867 -15.87 -19.24 -23.23
N LYS A 868 -16.51 -19.31 -22.06
CA LYS A 868 -17.44 -20.39 -21.69
C LYS A 868 -18.69 -20.53 -22.55
N VAL A 869 -19.08 -19.50 -23.31
CA VAL A 869 -20.28 -19.55 -24.16
C VAL A 869 -20.17 -20.64 -25.24
N TYR A 870 -18.93 -21.00 -25.62
CA TYR A 870 -18.65 -22.11 -26.52
C TYR A 870 -19.35 -23.40 -26.08
N PHE A 871 -19.28 -23.74 -24.79
CA PHE A 871 -19.83 -25.00 -24.28
C PHE A 871 -21.37 -25.01 -24.24
N ASP A 872 -22.00 -23.84 -24.07
CA ASP A 872 -23.46 -23.72 -24.14
C ASP A 872 -23.95 -23.88 -25.58
N LEU A 873 -23.23 -23.27 -26.53
CA LEU A 873 -23.50 -23.40 -27.97
C LEU A 873 -23.28 -24.84 -28.46
N GLU A 874 -22.17 -25.45 -28.06
CA GLU A 874 -21.82 -26.83 -28.41
C GLU A 874 -22.88 -27.81 -27.90
N ALA A 875 -23.23 -27.73 -26.61
CA ALA A 875 -24.22 -28.62 -26.00
C ALA A 875 -25.59 -28.54 -26.71
N GLU A 876 -26.02 -27.32 -27.05
CA GLU A 876 -27.31 -27.13 -27.70
C GLU A 876 -27.29 -27.51 -29.19
N ARG A 877 -26.19 -27.24 -29.91
CA ARG A 877 -26.00 -27.67 -31.29
C ARG A 877 -26.04 -29.20 -31.37
N ASP A 878 -25.31 -29.89 -30.51
CA ASP A 878 -25.27 -31.35 -30.44
C ASP A 878 -26.67 -31.91 -30.11
N ARG A 879 -27.39 -31.30 -29.16
CA ARG A 879 -28.76 -31.69 -28.79
C ARG A 879 -29.74 -31.60 -29.96
N ARG A 880 -29.56 -30.62 -30.85
CA ARG A 880 -30.40 -30.40 -32.04
C ARG A 880 -29.94 -31.21 -33.27
N GLY A 881 -28.76 -31.84 -33.22
CA GLY A 881 -28.17 -32.51 -34.38
C GLY A 881 -27.87 -31.54 -35.53
N ILE A 882 -27.42 -30.33 -35.23
CA ILE A 882 -27.08 -29.32 -36.25
C ILE A 882 -25.65 -29.56 -36.74
N GLU A 883 -25.50 -29.84 -38.03
CA GLU A 883 -24.21 -30.13 -38.66
C GLU A 883 -23.69 -28.99 -39.54
N ASP A 884 -24.54 -28.01 -39.89
CA ASP A 884 -24.23 -26.93 -40.84
C ASP A 884 -23.87 -25.58 -40.18
N ILE A 885 -23.62 -25.58 -38.86
CA ILE A 885 -23.14 -24.43 -38.09
C ILE A 885 -21.82 -24.79 -37.40
N TYR A 886 -20.76 -24.08 -37.76
CA TYR A 886 -19.42 -24.24 -37.19
C TYR A 886 -19.20 -23.25 -36.05
N ILE A 887 -18.62 -23.67 -34.92
CA ILE A 887 -18.31 -22.80 -33.77
C ILE A 887 -16.78 -22.63 -33.66
N LEU A 888 -16.29 -21.41 -33.89
CA LEU A 888 -14.86 -21.08 -33.86
C LEU A 888 -14.54 -20.22 -32.64
N ARG A 889 -13.51 -20.60 -31.88
CA ARG A 889 -13.13 -19.92 -30.65
C ARG A 889 -11.95 -18.97 -30.87
N LEU A 890 -12.06 -17.74 -30.41
CA LEU A 890 -10.95 -16.81 -30.26
C LEU A 890 -10.43 -16.87 -28.82
N GLU A 891 -9.30 -17.54 -28.62
CA GLU A 891 -8.66 -17.71 -27.31
C GLU A 891 -7.82 -16.48 -26.94
N GLN A 892 -7.22 -15.81 -27.94
CA GLN A 892 -6.48 -14.57 -27.77
C GLN A 892 -7.16 -13.44 -28.54
N LEU A 893 -7.62 -12.43 -27.80
CA LEU A 893 -8.36 -11.28 -28.32
C LEU A 893 -7.42 -10.11 -28.64
N TYR A 894 -6.32 -9.99 -27.88
CA TYR A 894 -5.25 -9.04 -28.15
C TYR A 894 -3.86 -9.65 -27.86
N PRO A 895 -2.85 -9.44 -28.72
CA PRO A 895 -2.94 -8.91 -30.08
C PRO A 895 -3.86 -9.75 -30.97
N PHE A 896 -4.67 -9.08 -31.80
CA PHE A 896 -5.72 -9.72 -32.60
C PHE A 896 -5.14 -10.64 -33.69
N PRO A 897 -5.63 -11.89 -33.85
CA PRO A 897 -5.02 -12.90 -34.71
C PRO A 897 -5.47 -12.79 -36.19
N PHE A 898 -5.20 -11.67 -36.86
CA PHE A 898 -5.62 -11.40 -38.25
C PHE A 898 -5.37 -12.60 -39.20
N TYR A 899 -4.12 -13.06 -39.28
CA TYR A 899 -3.73 -14.13 -40.21
C TYR A 899 -4.40 -15.47 -39.89
N ALA A 900 -4.35 -15.90 -38.62
CA ALA A 900 -4.90 -17.19 -38.22
C ALA A 900 -6.43 -17.23 -38.38
N LEU A 901 -7.12 -16.13 -38.04
CA LEU A 901 -8.56 -16.03 -38.24
C LEU A 901 -8.94 -16.03 -39.72
N GLY A 902 -8.22 -15.26 -40.55
CA GLY A 902 -8.46 -15.22 -42.00
C GLY A 902 -8.25 -16.58 -42.66
N GLN A 903 -7.21 -17.32 -42.26
CA GLN A 903 -6.95 -18.67 -42.74
C GLN A 903 -8.12 -19.61 -42.44
N GLU A 904 -8.62 -19.63 -41.20
CA GLU A 904 -9.74 -20.50 -40.82
C GLU A 904 -11.05 -20.09 -41.50
N LEU A 905 -11.35 -18.78 -41.57
CA LEU A 905 -12.59 -18.31 -42.19
C LEU A 905 -12.63 -18.53 -43.70
N SER A 906 -11.48 -18.56 -44.39
CA SER A 906 -11.41 -18.82 -45.83
C SER A 906 -11.96 -20.20 -46.25
N ARG A 907 -12.04 -21.14 -45.29
CA ARG A 907 -12.61 -22.48 -45.49
C ARG A 907 -14.11 -22.45 -45.75
N PHE A 908 -14.83 -21.45 -45.25
CA PHE A 908 -16.29 -21.39 -45.21
C PHE A 908 -16.86 -20.31 -46.14
N PRO A 909 -16.66 -20.37 -47.47
CA PRO A 909 -16.94 -19.27 -48.40
C PRO A 909 -18.42 -18.88 -48.51
N ASN A 910 -19.33 -19.76 -48.07
CA ASN A 910 -20.78 -19.60 -48.18
C ASN A 910 -21.45 -19.26 -46.83
N ALA A 911 -20.67 -19.17 -45.74
CA ALA A 911 -21.23 -19.04 -44.40
C ALA A 911 -21.50 -17.58 -44.00
N ASP A 912 -22.62 -17.34 -43.32
CA ASP A 912 -22.83 -16.14 -42.51
C ASP A 912 -21.87 -16.13 -41.32
N ILE A 913 -21.35 -14.97 -40.92
CA ILE A 913 -20.40 -14.85 -39.81
C ILE A 913 -21.07 -14.10 -38.67
N VAL A 914 -21.09 -14.71 -37.49
CA VAL A 914 -21.68 -14.09 -36.30
C VAL A 914 -20.66 -14.05 -35.17
N TRP A 915 -20.70 -12.99 -34.36
CA TRP A 915 -19.99 -12.91 -33.10
C TRP A 915 -21.00 -13.14 -31.96
N CYS A 916 -20.80 -14.24 -31.22
CA CYS A 916 -21.63 -14.61 -30.09
C CYS A 916 -20.87 -14.38 -28.78
N GLN A 917 -21.48 -13.65 -27.86
CA GLN A 917 -20.92 -13.40 -26.53
C GLN A 917 -22.01 -13.39 -25.45
N GLU A 918 -21.62 -13.66 -24.21
CA GLU A 918 -22.54 -13.59 -23.06
C GLU A 918 -22.70 -12.16 -22.55
N GLU A 919 -21.68 -11.34 -22.71
CA GLU A 919 -21.66 -9.98 -22.19
C GLU A 919 -22.67 -9.07 -22.94
N PRO A 920 -23.23 -8.05 -22.26
CA PRO A 920 -23.99 -6.98 -22.90
C PRO A 920 -23.28 -6.39 -24.11
N GLU A 921 -24.02 -5.88 -25.10
CA GLU A 921 -23.47 -5.33 -26.35
C GLU A 921 -22.43 -4.22 -26.13
N ASN A 922 -22.58 -3.43 -25.06
CA ASN A 922 -21.64 -2.39 -24.65
C ASN A 922 -20.46 -2.90 -23.80
N MET A 923 -20.33 -4.22 -23.62
CA MET A 923 -19.31 -4.91 -22.83
C MET A 923 -18.71 -6.08 -23.63
N GLY A 924 -17.82 -6.84 -23.01
CA GLY A 924 -17.17 -7.96 -23.67
C GLY A 924 -16.28 -7.50 -24.83
N ALA A 925 -16.18 -8.30 -25.89
CA ALA A 925 -15.24 -8.03 -26.97
C ALA A 925 -15.87 -7.35 -28.21
N TRP A 926 -17.20 -7.27 -28.30
CA TRP A 926 -17.91 -6.82 -29.50
C TRP A 926 -17.38 -5.51 -30.09
N GLN A 927 -17.38 -4.42 -29.32
CA GLN A 927 -16.97 -3.09 -29.79
C GLN A 927 -15.47 -3.00 -30.18
N PHE A 928 -14.66 -3.95 -29.73
CA PHE A 928 -13.25 -4.02 -30.10
C PHE A 928 -13.00 -4.88 -31.35
N LEU A 929 -13.76 -5.98 -31.51
CA LEU A 929 -13.52 -6.97 -32.54
C LEU A 929 -14.30 -6.73 -33.83
N ASP A 930 -15.47 -6.10 -33.79
CA ASP A 930 -16.37 -5.95 -34.95
C ASP A 930 -15.63 -5.43 -36.21
N ARG A 931 -14.87 -4.34 -36.08
CA ARG A 931 -14.09 -3.73 -37.17
C ARG A 931 -12.86 -4.53 -37.55
N ARG A 932 -12.28 -5.29 -36.61
CA ARG A 932 -11.12 -6.14 -36.86
C ARG A 932 -11.52 -7.40 -37.63
N ILE A 933 -12.68 -7.96 -37.32
CA ILE A 933 -13.28 -9.07 -38.06
C ILE A 933 -13.72 -8.58 -39.45
N GLU A 934 -14.40 -7.43 -39.56
CA GLU A 934 -14.74 -6.81 -40.85
C GLU A 934 -13.52 -6.70 -41.77
N ARG A 935 -12.39 -6.23 -41.23
CA ARG A 935 -11.13 -6.17 -41.97
C ARG A 935 -10.66 -7.55 -42.45
N VAL A 936 -10.72 -8.58 -41.61
CA VAL A 936 -10.35 -9.95 -42.01
C VAL A 936 -11.27 -10.46 -43.12
N LEU A 937 -12.58 -10.22 -43.01
CA LEU A 937 -13.56 -10.64 -44.01
C LEU A 937 -13.34 -9.95 -45.36
N ASP A 938 -13.04 -8.64 -45.34
CA ASP A 938 -12.68 -7.87 -46.53
C ASP A 938 -11.36 -8.39 -47.15
N GLU A 939 -10.33 -8.69 -46.34
CA GLU A 939 -9.03 -9.19 -46.81
C GLU A 939 -9.14 -10.56 -47.48
N ILE A 940 -10.00 -11.46 -47.00
CA ILE A 940 -10.25 -12.77 -47.62
C ILE A 940 -11.31 -12.73 -48.73
N GLY A 941 -11.93 -11.57 -48.99
CA GLY A 941 -12.98 -11.41 -49.99
C GLY A 941 -14.26 -12.19 -49.68
N HIS A 942 -14.65 -12.27 -48.40
CA HIS A 942 -15.84 -13.00 -47.97
C HIS A 942 -17.12 -12.36 -48.51
N LYS A 943 -17.88 -13.11 -49.32
CA LYS A 943 -19.05 -12.58 -50.05
C LYS A 943 -20.35 -12.52 -49.24
N PRO A 944 -20.69 -13.53 -48.40
CA PRO A 944 -21.98 -13.57 -47.71
C PRO A 944 -22.23 -12.40 -46.75
N CYS A 945 -21.19 -11.90 -46.07
CA CYS A 945 -21.29 -10.75 -45.19
C CYS A 945 -19.95 -10.01 -45.15
N ARG A 946 -20.01 -8.67 -45.01
CA ARG A 946 -18.83 -7.82 -44.83
C ARG A 946 -18.51 -7.54 -43.36
N ARG A 947 -19.51 -7.64 -42.48
CA ARG A 947 -19.39 -7.44 -41.04
C ARG A 947 -20.02 -8.62 -40.32
N PRO A 948 -19.47 -9.04 -39.17
CA PRO A 948 -20.11 -10.07 -38.35
C PRO A 948 -21.45 -9.55 -37.79
N ASN A 949 -22.44 -10.41 -37.66
CA ASN A 949 -23.67 -10.08 -36.92
C ASN A 949 -23.43 -10.26 -35.42
N TYR A 950 -23.93 -9.33 -34.60
CA TYR A 950 -23.87 -9.43 -33.14
C TYR A 950 -24.97 -10.35 -32.62
N ILE A 951 -24.61 -11.25 -31.71
CA ILE A 951 -25.54 -12.05 -30.91
C ILE A 951 -25.04 -12.04 -29.47
N GLY A 952 -25.84 -11.51 -28.55
CA GLY A 952 -25.49 -11.41 -27.14
C GLY A 952 -26.57 -10.71 -26.34
N ARG A 953 -26.26 -10.31 -25.10
CA ARG A 953 -27.21 -9.57 -24.25
C ARG A 953 -27.37 -8.14 -24.77
N ASP A 954 -28.58 -7.58 -24.64
CA ASP A 954 -28.80 -6.15 -24.88
C ASP A 954 -27.85 -5.30 -24.02
N ALA A 955 -27.49 -4.11 -24.53
CA ALA A 955 -26.67 -3.16 -23.79
C ALA A 955 -27.26 -2.86 -22.41
N ALA A 956 -26.41 -2.80 -21.39
CA ALA A 956 -26.81 -2.62 -20.00
C ALA A 956 -25.84 -1.69 -19.25
N ALA A 957 -26.36 -0.95 -18.27
CA ALA A 957 -25.53 -0.15 -17.37
C ALA A 957 -24.80 -1.01 -16.33
N SER A 958 -25.48 -2.03 -15.82
CA SER A 958 -24.94 -3.00 -14.86
C SER A 958 -24.37 -4.22 -15.61
N PRO A 959 -23.26 -4.84 -15.14
CA PRO A 959 -22.64 -5.96 -15.85
C PRO A 959 -23.58 -7.12 -16.12
N ALA A 960 -24.38 -7.52 -15.13
CA ALA A 960 -25.32 -8.62 -15.26
C ALA A 960 -26.60 -8.35 -14.46
N THR A 961 -27.67 -9.08 -14.76
CA THR A 961 -28.89 -9.03 -13.95
C THR A 961 -28.69 -9.76 -12.63
N GLY A 962 -29.20 -9.19 -11.53
CA GLY A 962 -29.32 -9.87 -10.23
C GLY A 962 -30.48 -10.88 -10.15
N ILE A 963 -31.25 -11.07 -11.23
CA ILE A 963 -32.41 -11.97 -11.25
C ILE A 963 -32.05 -13.23 -12.05
N ALA A 964 -31.82 -14.34 -11.35
CA ALA A 964 -31.40 -15.61 -11.95
C ALA A 964 -32.31 -16.08 -13.12
N LYS A 965 -33.64 -15.96 -12.96
CA LYS A 965 -34.60 -16.32 -14.03
C LYS A 965 -34.41 -15.48 -15.30
N ARG A 966 -34.14 -14.17 -15.15
CA ARG A 966 -33.86 -13.30 -16.29
C ARG A 966 -32.52 -13.66 -16.94
N HIS A 967 -31.50 -13.96 -16.13
CA HIS A 967 -30.21 -14.43 -16.63
C HIS A 967 -30.37 -15.70 -17.49
N GLN A 968 -31.13 -16.68 -17.01
CA GLN A 968 -31.41 -17.92 -17.75
C GLN A 968 -32.12 -17.63 -19.08
N GLN A 969 -33.19 -16.82 -19.05
CA GLN A 969 -33.91 -16.43 -20.27
C GLN A 969 -33.01 -15.73 -21.29
N GLN A 970 -32.11 -14.86 -20.83
CA GLN A 970 -31.13 -14.21 -21.69
C GLN A 970 -30.14 -15.22 -22.29
N GLN A 971 -29.63 -16.16 -21.49
CA GLN A 971 -28.69 -17.18 -21.96
C GLN A 971 -29.33 -18.08 -23.02
N GLU A 972 -30.54 -18.57 -22.76
CA GLU A 972 -31.33 -19.37 -23.71
C GLU A 972 -31.59 -18.60 -25.02
N HIS A 973 -31.89 -17.30 -24.93
CA HIS A 973 -32.12 -16.45 -26.10
C HIS A 973 -30.87 -16.30 -26.98
N ILE A 974 -29.70 -16.09 -26.38
CA ILE A 974 -28.42 -15.96 -27.09
C ILE A 974 -28.09 -17.24 -27.85
N VAL A 975 -28.22 -18.39 -27.18
CA VAL A 975 -27.94 -19.70 -27.79
C VAL A 975 -28.93 -20.01 -28.92
N GLU A 976 -30.23 -19.72 -28.71
CA GLU A 976 -31.25 -19.87 -29.75
C GLU A 976 -30.95 -19.00 -30.98
N GLN A 977 -30.58 -17.74 -30.78
CA GLN A 977 -30.24 -16.82 -31.87
C GLN A 977 -29.01 -17.28 -32.65
N ALA A 978 -27.95 -17.70 -31.95
CA ALA A 978 -26.71 -18.15 -32.58
C ALA A 978 -26.92 -19.36 -33.50
N LEU A 979 -27.76 -20.31 -33.07
CA LEU A 979 -27.97 -21.59 -33.75
C LEU A 979 -29.17 -21.61 -34.72
N SER A 980 -29.92 -20.50 -34.86
CA SER A 980 -31.07 -20.42 -35.77
C SER A 980 -30.70 -19.78 -37.12
N LEU A 981 -30.95 -20.50 -38.22
CA LEU A 981 -30.73 -20.02 -39.58
C LEU A 981 -31.93 -19.26 -40.19
N LYS A 982 -33.04 -19.12 -39.45
CA LYS A 982 -34.20 -18.37 -39.94
C LYS A 982 -33.92 -16.86 -39.91
N PRO A 983 -34.27 -16.08 -40.95
CA PRO A 983 -34.22 -14.63 -40.89
C PRO A 983 -35.13 -14.18 -39.74
N MET A 984 -34.58 -13.47 -38.75
CA MET A 984 -35.39 -12.94 -37.68
C MET A 984 -36.35 -11.88 -38.25
N GLN A 985 -37.66 -12.13 -38.11
CA GLN A 985 -38.60 -11.03 -38.03
C GLN A 985 -38.24 -10.27 -36.76
N VAL A 986 -37.84 -9.00 -36.90
CA VAL A 986 -37.80 -8.06 -35.79
C VAL A 986 -39.26 -7.89 -35.34
N SER A 987 -39.73 -8.77 -34.45
CA SER A 987 -40.96 -8.49 -33.73
C SER A 987 -40.57 -7.43 -32.71
N VAL A 988 -40.91 -6.18 -33.00
CA VAL A 988 -41.15 -5.20 -31.95
C VAL A 988 -42.22 -5.85 -31.08
N ALA A 989 -41.81 -6.47 -29.98
CA ALA A 989 -42.73 -7.10 -29.07
C ALA A 989 -43.61 -5.98 -28.52
N ASN A 990 -44.84 -5.91 -29.01
CA ASN A 990 -45.96 -5.29 -28.33
C ASN A 990 -46.09 -6.00 -26.98
N VAL A 991 -45.32 -5.55 -26.00
CA VAL A 991 -45.64 -5.79 -24.59
C VAL A 991 -46.98 -5.11 -24.40
N LYS A 992 -48.06 -5.90 -24.34
CA LYS A 992 -49.32 -5.46 -23.73
C LYS A 992 -48.99 -5.15 -22.27
N VAL A 993 -48.65 -3.88 -22.01
CA VAL A 993 -48.64 -3.33 -20.66
C VAL A 993 -50.09 -3.34 -20.21
N GLY A 994 -50.43 -4.33 -19.40
CA GLY A 994 -51.66 -4.31 -18.62
C GLY A 994 -51.59 -3.15 -17.65
N GLY A 995 -52.33 -2.08 -17.97
CA GLY A 995 -52.87 -1.08 -17.06
C GLY A 995 -51.90 -0.40 -16.10
N MET A 996 -51.26 0.69 -16.55
CA MET A 996 -50.98 1.85 -15.69
C MET A 996 -51.29 3.15 -16.45
N PRO A 997 -51.92 4.15 -15.80
CA PRO A 997 -52.53 5.28 -16.50
C PRO A 997 -51.49 6.27 -17.05
N ALA A 998 -51.80 6.78 -18.23
CA ALA A 998 -51.00 7.67 -19.05
C ALA A 998 -50.65 9.00 -18.38
N LEU A 999 -49.41 9.45 -18.59
CA LEU A 999 -49.06 10.87 -18.58
C LEU A 999 -48.21 11.16 -19.82
N LEU A 1000 -48.66 12.20 -20.51
CA LEU A 1000 -48.33 12.63 -21.86
C LEU A 1000 -46.85 13.02 -22.02
N VAL A 1001 -46.23 12.55 -23.10
CA VAL A 1001 -45.08 13.19 -23.74
C VAL A 1001 -45.57 13.63 -25.11
N ASP A 1002 -45.90 14.91 -25.25
CA ASP A 1002 -46.00 15.53 -26.56
C ASP A 1002 -44.64 16.11 -26.94
N SER A 1003 -44.26 15.73 -28.15
CA SER A 1003 -43.10 16.08 -28.94
C SER A 1003 -43.03 17.57 -29.26
N GLU A 1004 -41.80 18.07 -29.35
CA GLU A 1004 -41.22 18.82 -30.49
C GLU A 1004 -40.13 19.78 -29.99
N LEU A 1005 -38.87 19.42 -30.23
CA LEU A 1005 -37.75 20.37 -30.21
C LEU A 1005 -37.55 20.88 -31.64
N PRO A 1006 -37.58 22.20 -31.89
CA PRO A 1006 -37.15 22.78 -33.15
C PRO A 1006 -35.64 23.11 -33.14
N PRO A 1007 -35.00 23.21 -34.33
CA PRO A 1007 -33.55 23.32 -34.48
C PRO A 1007 -33.03 24.76 -34.34
N ASP A 1008 -31.72 24.85 -34.10
CA ASP A 1008 -30.90 26.06 -33.94
C ASP A 1008 -31.15 27.14 -35.00
N ASP A 1009 -31.29 28.41 -34.56
CA ASP A 1009 -31.00 29.56 -35.42
C ASP A 1009 -30.44 30.75 -34.62
N TRP A 1010 -29.47 31.43 -35.23
CA TRP A 1010 -28.62 32.47 -34.65
C TRP A 1010 -29.27 33.86 -34.64
N GLY A 1011 -29.13 34.59 -33.53
CA GLY A 1011 -28.83 36.03 -33.56
C GLY A 1011 -29.95 37.05 -33.25
N GLY A 1012 -29.70 37.86 -32.21
CA GLY A 1012 -29.95 39.31 -32.19
C GLY A 1012 -31.34 39.83 -31.80
N GLY A 1013 -31.42 40.65 -30.73
CA GLY A 1013 -32.53 41.60 -30.55
C GLY A 1013 -32.89 41.92 -29.10
N LYS A 1014 -33.01 43.21 -28.78
CA LYS A 1014 -33.17 43.81 -27.44
C LYS A 1014 -34.58 43.71 -26.84
N ALA A 1015 -34.60 43.59 -25.49
CA ALA A 1015 -35.43 44.26 -24.48
C ALA A 1015 -36.97 44.42 -24.67
N GLU A 1016 -37.75 43.88 -23.73
CA GLU A 1016 -38.39 44.64 -22.62
C GLU A 1016 -39.25 43.75 -21.70
N LYS A 1017 -39.19 44.08 -20.39
CA LYS A 1017 -40.23 44.05 -19.32
C LYS A 1017 -41.15 42.83 -19.13
N GLY A 1018 -41.15 42.32 -17.89
CA GLY A 1018 -42.34 41.74 -17.26
C GLY A 1018 -42.05 40.64 -16.24
N ALA A 1019 -41.78 41.01 -14.98
CA ALA A 1019 -41.74 40.07 -13.87
C ALA A 1019 -43.05 40.16 -13.07
N ALA A 1020 -43.74 39.03 -12.90
CA ALA A 1020 -44.74 38.84 -11.84
C ALA A 1020 -44.80 37.35 -11.46
N VAL A 1021 -44.23 37.05 -10.29
CA VAL A 1021 -44.39 35.80 -9.54
C VAL A 1021 -45.58 35.98 -8.62
N LEU A 1022 -46.50 35.01 -8.56
CA LEU A 1022 -47.39 34.84 -7.42
C LEU A 1022 -47.70 33.37 -7.14
N LYS A 1023 -47.45 33.02 -5.88
CA LYS A 1023 -47.56 31.72 -5.24
C LYS A 1023 -49.02 31.36 -4.91
N SER A 1024 -49.32 30.07 -5.07
CA SER A 1024 -50.12 29.17 -4.23
C SER A 1024 -51.17 29.73 -3.24
N ALA A 1025 -52.41 29.25 -3.37
CA ALA A 1025 -53.33 28.99 -2.26
C ALA A 1025 -54.27 27.81 -2.61
N PRO A 1026 -54.59 26.89 -1.66
CA PRO A 1026 -55.52 25.77 -1.87
C PRO A 1026 -56.87 25.95 -1.16
N ALA A 1027 -57.92 25.25 -1.61
CA ALA A 1027 -59.02 24.71 -0.78
C ALA A 1027 -60.08 23.96 -1.62
N THR A 1028 -60.46 22.72 -1.24
CA THR A 1028 -61.79 22.38 -0.62
C THR A 1028 -62.18 20.88 -0.73
N LYS A 1029 -62.60 20.32 0.42
CA LYS A 1029 -63.73 19.37 0.71
C LYS A 1029 -63.73 17.97 0.03
N ASN A 1030 -64.20 16.85 0.62
CA ASN A 1030 -65.15 16.58 1.70
C ASN A 1030 -65.16 15.08 2.11
N ASN A 1031 -65.70 14.77 3.31
CA ASN A 1031 -66.32 13.51 3.82
C ASN A 1031 -65.41 12.28 4.10
N SER A 1032 -65.58 11.48 5.16
CA SER A 1032 -66.58 11.36 6.24
C SER A 1032 -66.11 10.28 7.26
N LYS A 1033 -66.46 10.43 8.56
CA LYS A 1033 -66.74 9.42 9.64
C LYS A 1033 -65.75 8.25 9.83
N GLN A 1034 -65.40 7.67 10.97
CA GLN A 1034 -65.69 7.58 12.42
C GLN A 1034 -64.48 6.71 12.89
N GLU A 1035 -63.76 6.88 14.00
CA GLU A 1035 -64.15 6.71 15.40
C GLU A 1035 -62.85 6.72 16.25
N ASN A 1036 -62.94 7.34 17.44
CA ASN A 1036 -62.32 6.97 18.72
C ASN A 1036 -60.78 6.93 18.98
N VAL A 1037 -60.42 7.77 19.97
CA VAL A 1037 -59.52 7.54 21.14
C VAL A 1037 -58.00 7.56 20.83
N ALA A 1038 -57.13 8.33 21.48
CA ALA A 1038 -57.13 9.12 22.71
C ALA A 1038 -56.00 10.17 22.68
N LYS A 1039 -56.19 11.24 23.49
CA LYS A 1039 -55.26 11.97 24.40
C LYS A 1039 -53.76 11.99 24.02
N ALA A 1040 -52.97 13.03 24.22
CA ALA A 1040 -53.02 14.38 24.80
C ALA A 1040 -51.56 14.86 24.59
N GLY A 1041 -51.16 16.12 24.54
CA GLY A 1041 -51.83 17.36 24.87
C GLY A 1041 -50.76 18.43 25.06
N GLY A 1042 -51.07 19.64 24.59
CA GLY A 1042 -50.58 20.90 25.15
C GLY A 1042 -49.16 21.34 24.78
N LYS A 1043 -48.84 22.63 24.75
CA LYS A 1043 -49.56 23.91 24.95
C LYS A 1043 -48.73 24.93 24.15
N LYS A 1044 -49.31 25.73 23.26
CA LYS A 1044 -49.88 27.08 23.51
C LYS A 1044 -48.98 28.05 24.30
N GLY A 1045 -48.70 29.17 23.65
CA GLY A 1045 -48.44 30.48 24.27
C GLY A 1045 -47.72 31.41 23.29
N THR A 1046 -48.42 32.16 22.41
CA THR A 1046 -48.88 33.56 22.61
C THR A 1046 -47.74 34.55 22.92
N ALA A 1047 -47.66 35.78 22.43
CA ALA A 1047 -48.34 36.61 21.43
C ALA A 1047 -47.73 38.03 21.58
N LYS A 1048 -47.92 38.90 20.55
CA LYS A 1048 -47.87 40.38 20.62
C LYS A 1048 -46.48 41.04 20.79
N LYS A 1049 -46.19 42.23 20.27
CA LYS A 1049 -46.74 43.16 19.25
C LYS A 1049 -45.76 44.36 19.23
N ALA A 1050 -45.65 45.02 18.06
CA ALA A 1050 -45.36 46.46 17.90
C ALA A 1050 -43.94 46.96 18.30
N SER A 1051 -43.32 47.98 17.71
CA SER A 1051 -43.54 48.84 16.54
C SER A 1051 -42.38 49.86 16.48
N ALA A 1052 -42.15 50.41 15.28
CA ALA A 1052 -41.75 51.81 15.01
C ALA A 1052 -40.27 52.18 14.71
N LYS A 1053 -40.13 52.73 13.48
CA LYS A 1053 -39.54 54.04 13.09
C LYS A 1053 -38.06 54.17 12.67
N LYS A 1054 -37.94 54.71 11.43
CA LYS A 1054 -37.06 55.81 10.91
C LYS A 1054 -35.54 55.54 10.85
N ALA A 1055 -34.73 56.10 9.94
CA ALA A 1055 -34.86 56.90 8.71
C ALA A 1055 -33.44 57.19 8.17
N ALA A 1056 -33.34 57.52 6.87
CA ALA A 1056 -32.34 58.41 6.22
C ALA A 1056 -30.86 57.95 6.13
N ALA A 1057 -29.99 58.40 5.22
CA ALA A 1057 -30.01 59.03 3.88
C ALA A 1057 -28.54 59.39 3.51
N GLY A 1058 -28.22 59.52 2.22
CA GLY A 1058 -27.01 60.23 1.70
C GLY A 1058 -26.24 59.41 0.64
N LYS A 1059 -26.36 59.65 -0.68
CA LYS A 1059 -25.74 60.71 -1.55
C LYS A 1059 -24.20 60.67 -1.50
N THR A 1060 -23.40 60.69 -2.59
CA THR A 1060 -23.46 61.46 -3.87
C THR A 1060 -22.33 60.93 -4.79
N SER A 1061 -22.58 60.59 -6.06
CA SER A 1061 -22.12 61.24 -7.33
C SER A 1061 -20.74 61.97 -7.29
N THR A 1062 -19.85 61.85 -8.30
CA THR A 1062 -19.98 62.43 -9.66
C THR A 1062 -18.85 62.03 -10.64
N LYS A 1063 -19.24 61.87 -11.93
CA LYS A 1063 -18.62 62.40 -13.20
C LYS A 1063 -17.20 61.95 -13.61
N LYS A 1064 -16.80 61.92 -14.89
CA LYS A 1064 -17.37 61.78 -16.26
C LYS A 1064 -16.17 62.04 -17.22
N ALA A 1065 -16.29 61.57 -18.48
CA ALA A 1065 -15.62 62.02 -19.71
C ALA A 1065 -14.18 61.55 -19.94
N ASP A 1066 -13.68 61.32 -21.16
CA ASP A 1066 -14.18 60.94 -22.50
C ASP A 1066 -12.94 61.02 -23.43
N GLY A 1067 -12.87 60.17 -24.47
CA GLY A 1067 -11.91 60.33 -25.59
C GLY A 1067 -11.55 58.98 -26.22
N LYS A 1068 -12.21 58.53 -27.30
CA LYS A 1068 -11.89 58.77 -28.74
C LYS A 1068 -10.43 58.39 -29.10
N LYS A 1069 -10.08 57.70 -30.19
CA LYS A 1069 -10.77 57.09 -31.35
C LYS A 1069 -9.68 56.40 -32.21
N SER A 1070 -10.04 55.32 -32.91
CA SER A 1070 -9.52 54.87 -34.24
C SER A 1070 -8.06 54.37 -34.31
N THR A 1071 -7.63 53.37 -35.10
CA THR A 1071 -8.01 52.96 -36.47
C THR A 1071 -7.50 51.53 -36.81
N ALA A 1072 -8.38 50.72 -37.41
CA ALA A 1072 -8.24 49.98 -38.69
C ALA A 1072 -7.25 48.80 -38.95
N LYS A 1073 -7.88 47.71 -39.46
CA LYS A 1073 -7.48 46.77 -40.56
C LYS A 1073 -6.37 45.74 -40.23
N LYS A 1074 -6.37 44.47 -40.65
CA LYS A 1074 -7.05 43.58 -41.64
C LYS A 1074 -6.73 42.13 -41.18
N ALA A 1075 -7.66 41.17 -41.09
CA ALA A 1075 -8.16 40.23 -42.11
C ALA A 1075 -7.21 39.08 -42.53
N ALA A 1076 -7.81 37.87 -42.61
CA ALA A 1076 -7.38 36.58 -43.20
C ALA A 1076 -6.50 35.66 -42.32
N ALA A 1077 -6.58 34.33 -42.36
CA ALA A 1077 -7.58 33.30 -42.70
C ALA A 1077 -6.87 31.94 -42.53
N LYS A 1078 -7.67 30.88 -42.33
CA LYS A 1078 -7.41 29.46 -42.70
C LYS A 1078 -6.55 28.55 -41.80
N THR A 1079 -7.26 27.55 -41.26
CA THR A 1079 -6.93 26.10 -41.18
C THR A 1079 -5.56 25.68 -40.63
N ARG A 1080 -5.54 25.07 -39.45
CA ARG A 1080 -5.63 23.61 -39.30
C ARG A 1080 -6.10 23.26 -37.89
#